data_AF-A0A257LZ94-F1
#
_entry.id   AF-A0A257LZ94-F1
#
_cell.length_a   1.000
_cell.length_b   1.000
_cell.length_c   1.000
_cell.angle_alpha   90.00
_cell.angle_beta   90.00
_cell.angle_gamma   90.00
#
_symmetry.space_group_name_H-M   'P 1'
#
loop_
_entity.id
_entity.type
_entity.pdbx_description
1 polymer ?
#
loop_
_entity_poly.entity_id
_entity_poly.type
_entity_poly.pdbx_seq_one_letter_code
_entity_poly.pdbx_strand_id
1 'polypeptide(L)'
;MNLKHSNSNLRPHVRKHSLHFLSCLGAFLLGLGCPTQAAPPDLTAGGVPNSTWNINLGPTGMEGWAYIDGNGTADARQIKVNKVDAGSPADGILAVNDVILGVNGTGANPVPFTWDARIALAQAINQAEGRNPATLNLIRWRAGVTTTVTITLEYMGGSYSPTAPFNCPKSAAILQKGVNYIMSSEPGSGYGGFGTNVLMAVNDPTNPANAARQARAQTEARALNLTQAQIDFRMSGGVERVFQAVWSRGPQLITQAEYYLQTGDSTVLPSIRARAIEIANGQSMFGTMGHNFALQQPDGQNNGPYAIGYGPVNNAGMPCFLGLVLANKCGLTDAPILAGIDRAAKFFQYYTDLGGIHYGESAEHLNLMSNNGKSGLAAIALGMLNGYETQAKYFTKQSVYGAIERDKGHTGPYFSHLWTPLGANLGGQAALTRYFQQNAVLYDLARRWNGAFVYQANGIEVYGTDHRASWTTLLTYAAPLAKLHITGKNANPALALNSTDMADINQAMSYNPASRTTAQLIQDLAHPLPQVHTDAGNEIDINRQAELASILPTLTAMAQNGATFAEQHGALYTLAKIANDSTAPVLAGLLMSPDSKVRDMAARALDALSLTAKTNHVAAIVNSLVAYDRPILPLDPANPLHLEKARFGSLLFGANGVWGSGRVTTANRAQLYPAFRIIASAPMGPTRDIAFGVASNLTKTDVENLADVLVQVGLEPPLAGNNSLRGGKTSRTDAISVLQAKNIAEGVPMSAIAFLEMWTGQDTALGILKNYAASSLAVQPDPRVPDFCEVLVKSEPTFAADAQAVLDAIAADQLPDKLPKKLTPFKRVDWIVADKPFLNLPANSTVLRVQSSDLANGIPLYTWRKVHGVGKVSFTPNGTGAAKNTTVVFDGSPGVYLFEVKVSDSHGLTEVTR
;
A
#
# COMPACT_ATOMS: atom_id res chain seq x y z
N MET A 1 -17.69 -16.01 13.66
CA MET A 1 -16.67 -16.15 12.61
C MET A 1 -15.47 -16.87 13.25
N ASN A 2 -15.49 -18.20 13.28
CA ASN A 2 -14.41 -19.01 13.87
C ASN A 2 -13.55 -19.56 12.72
N LEU A 3 -12.48 -18.86 12.38
CA LEU A 3 -11.44 -19.38 11.51
C LEU A 3 -10.55 -20.29 12.36
N LYS A 4 -10.68 -21.60 12.16
CA LYS A 4 -9.74 -22.58 12.75
C LYS A 4 -8.37 -22.41 12.10
N HIS A 5 -7.35 -22.24 12.93
CA HIS A 5 -5.95 -22.29 12.54
C HIS A 5 -5.60 -23.63 11.87
N SER A 6 -5.07 -23.59 10.65
CA SER A 6 -4.15 -24.60 10.16
C SER A 6 -2.73 -24.02 10.16
N ASN A 7 -1.95 -24.42 11.17
CA ASN A 7 -0.51 -24.32 11.12
C ASN A 7 -0.03 -25.21 9.97
N SER A 8 0.45 -24.62 8.87
CA SER A 8 1.27 -25.34 7.89
C SER A 8 2.64 -24.66 7.81
N ASN A 9 3.60 -25.32 8.46
CA ASN A 9 5.03 -25.07 8.25
C ASN A 9 5.38 -25.46 6.82
N LEU A 10 5.45 -24.49 5.90
CA LEU A 10 6.15 -24.64 4.63
C LEU A 10 7.18 -23.52 4.53
N ARG A 11 8.44 -23.91 4.74
CA ARG A 11 9.62 -23.05 4.59
C ARG A 11 9.67 -22.54 3.14
N PRO A 12 9.82 -21.23 2.90
CA PRO A 12 10.12 -20.76 1.55
C PRO A 12 11.57 -21.10 1.20
N HIS A 13 11.77 -21.81 0.09
CA HIS A 13 13.08 -21.90 -0.57
C HIS A 13 13.46 -20.51 -1.09
N VAL A 14 14.12 -19.72 -0.23
CA VAL A 14 14.78 -18.48 -0.59
C VAL A 14 16.03 -18.82 -1.40
N ARG A 15 16.00 -18.62 -2.72
CA ARG A 15 17.23 -18.50 -3.52
C ARG A 15 17.92 -17.19 -3.13
N LYS A 16 18.84 -17.27 -2.17
CA LYS A 16 19.79 -16.20 -1.85
C LYS A 16 20.72 -16.00 -3.06
N HIS A 17 20.63 -14.88 -3.75
CA HIS A 17 21.72 -14.38 -4.58
C HIS A 17 22.47 -13.31 -3.78
N SER A 18 23.55 -13.73 -3.12
CA SER A 18 24.54 -12.83 -2.54
C SER A 18 25.73 -12.79 -3.49
N LEU A 19 26.03 -11.61 -4.06
CA LEU A 19 27.30 -11.35 -4.74
C LEU A 19 28.42 -11.28 -3.68
N HIS A 20 29.42 -12.14 -3.80
CA HIS A 20 30.80 -11.89 -3.37
C HIS A 20 31.70 -12.21 -4.56
N PHE A 21 32.40 -11.19 -5.06
CA PHE A 21 33.47 -11.33 -6.04
C PHE A 21 34.79 -11.52 -5.26
N LEU A 22 35.48 -12.64 -5.45
CA LEU A 22 36.92 -12.65 -5.77
C LEU A 22 37.39 -14.06 -6.18
N SER A 23 38.13 -14.09 -7.30
CA SER A 23 39.14 -15.06 -7.74
C SER A 23 38.78 -16.55 -7.84
N CYS A 24 38.54 -17.03 -9.08
CA CYS A 24 39.40 -18.04 -9.71
C CYS A 24 39.07 -18.17 -11.20
N LEU A 25 40.05 -17.83 -12.03
CA LEU A 25 40.12 -18.14 -13.45
C LEU A 25 40.29 -19.67 -13.59
N GLY A 26 39.45 -20.34 -14.39
CA GLY A 26 39.69 -21.74 -14.73
C GLY A 26 38.46 -22.52 -15.21
N ALA A 27 38.24 -22.49 -16.52
CA ALA A 27 37.59 -23.53 -17.32
C ALA A 27 36.24 -24.11 -16.85
N PHE A 28 35.14 -23.61 -17.41
CA PHE A 28 33.99 -24.45 -17.78
C PHE A 28 33.20 -23.80 -18.92
N LEU A 29 33.59 -24.11 -20.16
CA LEU A 29 32.70 -24.03 -21.31
C LEU A 29 31.74 -25.23 -21.23
N LEU A 30 30.57 -25.03 -20.63
CA LEU A 30 29.41 -25.90 -20.83
C LEU A 30 28.23 -25.01 -21.21
N GLY A 31 27.66 -25.31 -22.38
CA GLY A 31 26.52 -24.59 -22.93
C GLY A 31 25.37 -24.51 -21.93
N LEU A 32 24.97 -23.28 -21.62
CA LEU A 32 23.67 -23.01 -21.04
C LEU A 32 22.61 -23.34 -22.09
N GLY A 33 22.19 -24.61 -22.13
CA GLY A 33 20.93 -24.97 -22.75
C GLY A 33 19.83 -24.17 -22.06
N CYS A 34 19.18 -23.29 -22.81
CA CYS A 34 17.92 -22.69 -22.39
C CYS A 34 16.99 -23.83 -21.95
N PRO A 35 16.35 -23.78 -20.77
CA PRO A 35 15.42 -24.84 -20.39
C PRO A 35 14.33 -24.92 -21.47
N THR A 36 14.33 -26.01 -22.23
CA THR A 36 13.28 -26.29 -23.20
C THR A 36 11.98 -26.46 -22.42
N GLN A 37 11.07 -25.52 -22.61
CA GLN A 37 9.71 -25.59 -22.06
C GLN A 37 9.06 -26.91 -22.51
N ALA A 38 8.53 -27.68 -21.56
CA ALA A 38 7.91 -28.96 -21.87
C ALA A 38 6.68 -28.75 -22.75
N ALA A 39 6.60 -29.46 -23.87
CA ALA A 39 5.46 -29.39 -24.78
C ALA A 39 4.13 -29.69 -24.06
N PRO A 40 3.00 -29.09 -24.49
CA PRO A 40 1.69 -29.43 -23.94
C PRO A 40 1.44 -30.95 -24.01
N PRO A 41 0.92 -31.58 -22.93
CA PRO A 41 0.67 -33.01 -22.94
C PRO A 41 -0.49 -33.34 -23.89
N ASP A 42 -0.33 -34.38 -24.71
CA ASP A 42 -1.39 -34.92 -25.54
C ASP A 42 -2.20 -35.97 -24.77
N LEU A 43 -3.38 -35.58 -24.32
CA LEU A 43 -4.29 -36.43 -23.54
C LEU A 43 -4.84 -37.62 -24.34
N THR A 44 -4.83 -37.53 -25.68
CA THR A 44 -5.26 -38.63 -26.55
C THR A 44 -4.18 -39.69 -26.73
N ALA A 45 -2.93 -39.36 -26.39
CA ALA A 45 -1.76 -40.23 -26.46
C ALA A 45 -1.19 -40.57 -25.07
N GLY A 46 -2.00 -40.49 -24.01
CA GLY A 46 -1.61 -40.86 -22.64
C GLY A 46 -0.90 -39.76 -21.85
N GLY A 47 -0.85 -38.53 -22.37
CA GLY A 47 -0.40 -37.35 -21.64
C GLY A 47 -1.28 -37.06 -20.42
N VAL A 48 -0.66 -36.47 -19.38
CA VAL A 48 -1.33 -36.19 -18.10
C VAL A 48 -1.41 -34.68 -17.87
N PRO A 49 -2.52 -34.15 -17.34
CA PRO A 49 -2.62 -32.76 -16.91
C PRO A 49 -1.42 -32.30 -16.08
N ASN A 50 -0.89 -31.11 -16.39
CA ASN A 50 0.22 -30.51 -15.65
C ASN A 50 -0.23 -29.78 -14.38
N SER A 51 -1.53 -29.77 -14.09
CA SER A 51 -2.12 -29.19 -12.90
C SER A 51 -3.47 -29.85 -12.60
N THR A 52 -4.00 -29.59 -11.41
CA THR A 52 -5.35 -29.99 -11.00
C THR A 52 -6.37 -28.87 -11.19
N TRP A 53 -5.96 -27.76 -11.80
CA TRP A 53 -6.79 -26.56 -11.90
C TRP A 53 -7.88 -26.72 -12.97
N ASN A 54 -9.12 -26.43 -12.59
CA ASN A 54 -10.29 -26.54 -13.46
C ASN A 54 -10.86 -25.16 -13.79
N ILE A 55 -11.33 -25.02 -15.03
CA ILE A 55 -12.11 -23.88 -15.52
C ILE A 55 -13.54 -24.30 -15.80
N ASN A 56 -14.48 -23.39 -15.61
CA ASN A 56 -15.81 -23.55 -16.18
C ASN A 56 -15.77 -23.26 -17.69
N LEU A 57 -16.42 -24.12 -18.46
CA LEU A 57 -16.42 -24.08 -19.92
C LEU A 57 -17.66 -23.34 -20.43
N GLY A 58 -17.92 -22.18 -19.83
CA GLY A 58 -19.07 -21.32 -20.10
C GLY A 58 -20.43 -21.96 -19.76
N PRO A 59 -21.50 -21.60 -20.48
CA PRO A 59 -22.86 -22.05 -20.21
C PRO A 59 -23.13 -23.49 -20.68
N THR A 60 -22.08 -24.29 -20.89
CA THR A 60 -22.20 -25.69 -21.29
C THR A 60 -22.57 -26.60 -20.12
N GLY A 61 -22.29 -26.17 -18.88
CA GLY A 61 -22.36 -27.00 -17.68
C GLY A 61 -21.17 -27.93 -17.48
N MET A 62 -20.14 -27.80 -18.32
CA MET A 62 -18.89 -28.53 -18.15
C MET A 62 -17.87 -27.71 -17.34
N GLU A 63 -17.05 -28.39 -16.56
CA GLU A 63 -15.77 -27.87 -16.06
C GLU A 63 -14.64 -28.79 -16.53
N GLY A 64 -13.47 -28.22 -16.82
CA GLY A 64 -12.37 -28.98 -17.37
C GLY A 64 -11.00 -28.39 -17.13
N TRP A 65 -9.98 -29.20 -17.37
CA TRP A 65 -8.58 -28.80 -17.37
C TRP A 65 -8.13 -28.38 -18.76
N ALA A 66 -7.29 -27.35 -18.82
CA ALA A 66 -6.55 -26.94 -20.02
C ALA A 66 -5.09 -26.67 -19.64
N TYR A 67 -4.17 -26.88 -20.58
CA TYR A 67 -2.75 -26.67 -20.34
C TYR A 67 -2.42 -25.21 -19.99
N ILE A 68 -1.62 -25.03 -18.93
CA ILE A 68 -1.07 -23.74 -18.48
C ILE A 68 0.42 -23.86 -18.32
N ASP A 69 1.20 -23.02 -18.98
CA ASP A 69 2.67 -23.06 -18.92
C ASP A 69 3.28 -22.16 -17.82
N GLY A 70 2.44 -21.53 -17.00
CA GLY A 70 2.82 -20.54 -15.99
C GLY A 70 2.73 -19.09 -16.47
N ASN A 71 2.70 -18.85 -17.79
CA ASN A 71 2.51 -17.54 -18.40
C ASN A 71 1.10 -17.36 -18.97
N GLY A 72 0.39 -18.46 -19.25
CA GLY A 72 -1.00 -18.42 -19.69
C GLY A 72 -1.45 -19.74 -20.30
N THR A 73 -2.41 -19.67 -21.21
CA THR A 73 -3.02 -20.83 -21.90
C THR A 73 -2.85 -20.79 -23.41
N ALA A 74 -1.92 -19.96 -23.90
CA ALA A 74 -1.71 -19.76 -25.34
C ALA A 74 -1.44 -21.09 -26.07
N ASP A 75 -0.83 -22.05 -25.39
CA ASP A 75 -0.49 -23.38 -25.92
C ASP A 75 -1.50 -24.47 -25.59
N ALA A 76 -2.63 -24.14 -24.95
CA ALA A 76 -3.70 -25.10 -24.75
C ALA A 76 -4.31 -25.52 -26.10
N ARG A 77 -4.20 -26.80 -26.46
CA ARG A 77 -4.77 -27.41 -27.68
C ARG A 77 -5.83 -28.47 -27.41
N GLN A 78 -6.05 -28.80 -26.14
CA GLN A 78 -7.01 -29.81 -25.69
C GLN A 78 -7.64 -29.35 -24.39
N ILE A 79 -8.90 -29.74 -24.16
CA ILE A 79 -9.60 -29.51 -22.89
C ILE A 79 -10.08 -30.86 -22.37
N LYS A 80 -9.64 -31.26 -21.18
CA LYS A 80 -10.14 -32.45 -20.50
C LYS A 80 -11.40 -32.10 -19.70
N VAL A 81 -12.53 -32.72 -20.00
CA VAL A 81 -13.75 -32.58 -19.20
C VAL A 81 -13.56 -33.31 -17.88
N ASN A 82 -13.65 -32.57 -16.77
CA ASN A 82 -13.51 -33.11 -15.41
C ASN A 82 -14.84 -33.14 -14.66
N LYS A 83 -15.85 -32.39 -15.13
CA LYS A 83 -17.19 -32.40 -14.55
C LYS A 83 -18.22 -32.01 -15.61
N VAL A 84 -19.42 -32.60 -15.50
CA VAL A 84 -20.62 -32.22 -16.25
C VAL A 84 -21.77 -32.12 -15.24
N ASP A 85 -22.42 -30.97 -15.18
CA ASP A 85 -23.57 -30.77 -14.31
C ASP A 85 -24.81 -31.50 -14.86
N ALA A 86 -25.58 -32.12 -13.97
CA ALA A 86 -26.88 -32.70 -14.32
C ALA A 86 -27.86 -31.61 -14.78
N GLY A 87 -28.65 -31.90 -15.81
CA GLY A 87 -29.62 -30.98 -16.42
C GLY A 87 -28.99 -29.85 -17.25
N SER A 88 -27.68 -29.83 -17.42
CA SER A 88 -26.99 -28.83 -18.23
C SER A 88 -27.02 -29.16 -19.72
N PRO A 89 -26.69 -28.22 -20.62
CA PRO A 89 -26.63 -28.47 -22.06
C PRO A 89 -25.70 -29.61 -22.50
N ALA A 90 -24.69 -29.95 -21.70
CA ALA A 90 -23.77 -31.05 -21.98
C ALA A 90 -24.18 -32.38 -21.34
N ASP A 91 -25.19 -32.39 -20.46
CA ASP A 91 -25.65 -33.58 -19.76
C ASP A 91 -26.15 -34.66 -20.74
N GLY A 92 -25.77 -35.91 -20.51
CA GLY A 92 -26.05 -37.03 -21.40
C GLY A 92 -25.28 -37.05 -22.73
N ILE A 93 -24.57 -35.97 -23.10
CA ILE A 93 -23.81 -35.87 -24.37
C ILE A 93 -22.31 -36.01 -24.11
N LEU A 94 -21.78 -35.27 -23.15
CA LEU A 94 -20.39 -35.32 -22.70
C LEU A 94 -20.28 -36.04 -21.36
N ALA A 95 -19.10 -36.57 -21.05
CA ALA A 95 -18.81 -37.26 -19.81
C ALA A 95 -17.42 -36.88 -19.26
N VAL A 96 -17.21 -37.15 -17.97
CA VAL A 96 -15.90 -37.00 -17.34
C VAL A 96 -14.85 -37.85 -18.08
N ASN A 97 -13.67 -37.27 -18.28
CA ASN A 97 -12.55 -37.76 -19.10
C ASN A 97 -12.70 -37.64 -20.62
N ASP A 98 -13.78 -37.05 -21.13
CA ASP A 98 -13.79 -36.62 -22.52
C ASP A 98 -12.69 -35.59 -22.78
N VAL A 99 -12.08 -35.66 -23.97
CA VAL A 99 -11.12 -34.66 -24.43
C VAL A 99 -11.73 -33.90 -25.59
N ILE A 100 -11.92 -32.60 -25.41
CA ILE A 100 -12.35 -31.71 -26.48
C ILE A 100 -11.11 -31.30 -27.27
N LEU A 101 -11.10 -31.63 -28.55
CA LEU A 101 -10.00 -31.36 -29.48
C LEU A 101 -10.29 -30.16 -30.39
N GLY A 102 -11.54 -29.70 -30.41
CA GLY A 102 -11.96 -28.63 -31.30
C GLY A 102 -13.41 -28.22 -31.10
N VAL A 103 -13.77 -27.11 -31.73
CA VAL A 103 -15.08 -26.45 -31.63
C VAL A 103 -15.45 -25.83 -32.97
N ASN A 104 -16.69 -25.35 -33.16
CA ASN A 104 -17.12 -24.60 -34.35
C ASN A 104 -16.02 -23.69 -34.92
N GLY A 105 -15.66 -23.93 -36.18
CA GLY A 105 -14.96 -22.99 -37.04
C GLY A 105 -15.93 -22.16 -37.87
N THR A 106 -15.42 -21.56 -38.94
CA THR A 106 -16.20 -20.80 -39.91
C THR A 106 -17.33 -21.66 -40.50
N GLY A 107 -18.56 -21.16 -40.50
CA GLY A 107 -19.72 -21.90 -41.02
C GLY A 107 -20.26 -23.00 -40.11
N ALA A 108 -19.88 -23.02 -38.82
CA ALA A 108 -20.37 -23.95 -37.79
C ALA A 108 -19.92 -25.41 -37.87
N ASN A 109 -19.04 -25.77 -38.81
CA ASN A 109 -18.35 -27.06 -38.81
C ASN A 109 -17.23 -27.03 -37.75
N PRO A 110 -17.12 -28.01 -36.85
CA PRO A 110 -16.10 -27.96 -35.83
C PRO A 110 -14.72 -28.25 -36.42
N VAL A 111 -13.70 -27.51 -35.96
CA VAL A 111 -12.30 -27.64 -36.38
C VAL A 111 -11.42 -27.86 -35.16
N PRO A 112 -10.28 -28.58 -35.30
CA PRO A 112 -9.33 -28.73 -34.20
C PRO A 112 -8.85 -27.39 -33.66
N PHE A 113 -8.54 -27.32 -32.37
CA PHE A 113 -7.92 -26.15 -31.77
C PHE A 113 -6.51 -25.94 -32.35
N THR A 114 -6.31 -24.82 -33.04
CA THR A 114 -5.00 -24.43 -33.60
C THR A 114 -4.30 -23.35 -32.77
N TRP A 115 -5.00 -22.78 -31.78
CA TRP A 115 -4.54 -21.77 -30.85
C TRP A 115 -5.22 -22.02 -29.49
N ASP A 116 -5.20 -21.05 -28.56
CA ASP A 116 -5.75 -21.18 -27.21
C ASP A 116 -7.17 -21.78 -27.20
N ALA A 117 -7.28 -23.03 -26.75
CA ALA A 117 -8.52 -23.78 -26.75
C ALA A 117 -9.63 -23.12 -25.91
N ARG A 118 -9.28 -22.40 -24.84
CA ARG A 118 -10.28 -21.73 -23.98
C ARG A 118 -10.91 -20.55 -24.72
N ILE A 119 -10.08 -19.74 -25.37
CA ILE A 119 -10.55 -18.55 -26.08
C ILE A 119 -11.35 -18.98 -27.32
N ALA A 120 -10.88 -19.99 -28.06
CA ALA A 120 -11.61 -20.57 -29.19
C ALA A 120 -13.00 -21.08 -28.77
N LEU A 121 -13.09 -21.83 -27.66
CA LEU A 121 -14.36 -22.30 -27.12
C LEU A 121 -15.29 -21.14 -26.74
N ALA A 122 -14.78 -20.13 -26.05
CA ALA A 122 -15.56 -18.95 -25.65
C ALA A 122 -16.13 -18.19 -26.85
N GLN A 123 -15.32 -17.98 -27.89
CA GLN A 123 -15.76 -17.34 -29.13
C GLN A 123 -16.84 -18.17 -29.83
N ALA A 124 -16.68 -19.48 -29.88
CA ALA A 124 -17.68 -20.37 -30.47
C ALA A 124 -18.99 -20.40 -29.68
N ILE A 125 -18.94 -20.33 -28.34
CA ILE A 125 -20.13 -20.14 -27.48
C ILE A 125 -20.84 -18.84 -27.89
N ASN A 126 -20.10 -17.73 -28.00
CA ASN A 126 -20.69 -16.45 -28.40
C ASN A 126 -21.36 -16.49 -29.78
N GLN A 127 -20.76 -17.19 -30.75
CA GLN A 127 -21.33 -17.37 -32.08
C GLN A 127 -22.51 -18.36 -32.09
N ALA A 128 -22.49 -19.38 -31.25
CA ALA A 128 -23.60 -20.34 -31.10
C ALA A 128 -24.84 -19.67 -30.53
N GLU A 129 -24.70 -18.93 -29.44
CA GLU A 129 -25.81 -18.20 -28.80
C GLU A 129 -26.38 -17.08 -29.69
N GLY A 130 -25.68 -16.72 -30.78
CA GLY A 130 -26.17 -15.80 -31.81
C GLY A 130 -27.05 -16.43 -32.89
N ARG A 131 -27.19 -17.76 -32.90
CA ARG A 131 -28.00 -18.51 -33.87
C ARG A 131 -29.21 -19.13 -33.18
N ASN A 132 -30.29 -19.34 -33.94
CA ASN A 132 -31.48 -20.03 -33.45
C ASN A 132 -31.83 -21.18 -34.42
N PRO A 133 -31.61 -22.45 -34.05
CA PRO A 133 -31.19 -22.94 -32.74
C PRO A 133 -29.71 -22.63 -32.40
N ALA A 134 -29.40 -22.48 -31.11
CA ALA A 134 -28.07 -22.14 -30.62
C ALA A 134 -27.16 -23.38 -30.47
N THR A 135 -26.72 -23.94 -31.60
CA THR A 135 -25.94 -25.19 -31.63
C THR A 135 -24.43 -24.95 -31.52
N LEU A 136 -23.77 -25.65 -30.59
CA LEU A 136 -22.31 -25.74 -30.46
C LEU A 136 -21.86 -27.17 -30.77
N ASN A 137 -21.03 -27.32 -31.79
CA ASN A 137 -20.42 -28.57 -32.23
C ASN A 137 -19.00 -28.67 -31.66
N LEU A 138 -18.67 -29.83 -31.12
CA LEU A 138 -17.38 -30.14 -30.50
C LEU A 138 -16.77 -31.36 -31.16
N ILE A 139 -15.45 -31.34 -31.38
CA ILE A 139 -14.69 -32.56 -31.68
C ILE A 139 -14.33 -33.19 -30.34
N ARG A 140 -14.97 -34.32 -30.02
CA ARG A 140 -14.77 -35.08 -28.80
C ARG A 140 -13.97 -36.35 -29.09
N TRP A 141 -12.91 -36.54 -28.31
CA TRP A 141 -12.25 -37.82 -28.16
C TRP A 141 -12.69 -38.52 -26.88
N ARG A 142 -13.04 -39.81 -26.98
CA ARG A 142 -13.38 -40.70 -25.86
C ARG A 142 -12.87 -42.10 -26.16
N ALA A 143 -12.06 -42.66 -25.26
CA ALA A 143 -11.58 -44.04 -25.33
C ALA A 143 -11.05 -44.45 -26.73
N GLY A 144 -10.20 -43.62 -27.32
CA GLY A 144 -9.58 -43.87 -28.63
C GLY A 144 -10.41 -43.45 -29.85
N VAL A 145 -11.65 -42.98 -29.65
CA VAL A 145 -12.55 -42.61 -30.76
C VAL A 145 -12.79 -41.10 -30.80
N THR A 146 -12.51 -40.48 -31.94
CA THR A 146 -12.82 -39.08 -32.24
C THR A 146 -14.13 -38.96 -32.99
N THR A 147 -15.04 -38.11 -32.51
CA THR A 147 -16.39 -37.91 -33.04
C THR A 147 -16.79 -36.44 -32.93
N THR A 148 -17.69 -35.99 -33.80
CA THR A 148 -18.37 -34.71 -33.61
C THR A 148 -19.60 -34.92 -32.73
N VAL A 149 -19.76 -34.09 -31.71
CA VAL A 149 -20.96 -34.03 -30.88
C VAL A 149 -21.56 -32.63 -30.92
N THR A 150 -22.88 -32.52 -30.84
CA THR A 150 -23.59 -31.24 -30.84
C THR A 150 -24.27 -31.06 -29.49
N ILE A 151 -24.03 -29.92 -28.85
CA ILE A 151 -24.79 -29.45 -27.68
C ILE A 151 -25.67 -28.28 -28.10
N THR A 152 -26.86 -28.17 -27.51
CA THR A 152 -27.77 -27.05 -27.75
C THR A 152 -27.71 -26.11 -26.56
N LEU A 153 -27.15 -24.92 -26.78
CA LEU A 153 -27.15 -23.83 -25.81
C LEU A 153 -28.47 -23.06 -25.89
N GLU A 154 -28.65 -22.11 -24.99
CA GLU A 154 -29.75 -21.17 -25.06
C GLU A 154 -29.46 -20.05 -26.07
N TYR A 155 -30.46 -19.68 -26.88
CA TYR A 155 -30.37 -18.52 -27.74
C TYR A 155 -30.42 -17.23 -26.90
N MET A 156 -29.41 -16.38 -27.03
CA MET A 156 -29.26 -15.16 -26.20
C MET A 156 -29.65 -13.88 -26.94
N GLY A 157 -30.41 -13.97 -28.03
CA GLY A 157 -30.81 -12.80 -28.82
C GLY A 157 -29.75 -12.28 -29.79
N GLY A 158 -28.63 -13.00 -29.98
CA GLY A 158 -27.52 -12.59 -30.83
C GLY A 158 -26.15 -12.86 -30.18
N SER A 159 -25.07 -12.70 -30.95
CA SER A 159 -23.73 -12.56 -30.38
C SER A 159 -23.58 -11.17 -29.72
N TYR A 160 -22.51 -10.96 -28.94
CA TYR A 160 -22.22 -9.62 -28.44
C TYR A 160 -22.21 -8.59 -29.58
N SER A 161 -22.93 -7.48 -29.38
CA SER A 161 -22.96 -6.38 -30.35
C SER A 161 -21.61 -5.65 -30.34
N PRO A 162 -21.27 -4.89 -31.39
CA PRO A 162 -20.06 -4.06 -31.41
C PRO A 162 -19.99 -3.06 -30.25
N THR A 163 -21.13 -2.66 -29.68
CA THR A 163 -21.23 -1.71 -28.57
C THR A 163 -21.42 -2.37 -27.20
N ALA A 164 -21.36 -3.71 -27.10
CA ALA A 164 -21.58 -4.42 -25.84
C ALA A 164 -20.70 -3.84 -24.69
N PRO A 165 -21.23 -3.69 -23.46
CA PRO A 165 -22.55 -4.15 -23.01
C PRO A 165 -23.71 -3.21 -23.37
N PHE A 166 -23.49 -2.08 -24.05
CA PHE A 166 -24.54 -1.17 -24.49
C PHE A 166 -25.28 -1.71 -25.70
N ASN A 167 -26.60 -1.52 -25.73
CA ASN A 167 -27.45 -1.86 -26.88
C ASN A 167 -27.19 -3.29 -27.39
N CYS A 168 -27.04 -4.24 -26.47
CA CYS A 168 -26.70 -5.62 -26.77
C CYS A 168 -27.76 -6.57 -26.19
N PRO A 169 -28.59 -7.21 -27.03
CA PRO A 169 -29.59 -8.19 -26.57
C PRO A 169 -28.99 -9.30 -25.71
N LYS A 170 -27.82 -9.82 -26.08
CA LYS A 170 -27.08 -10.83 -25.30
C LYS A 170 -26.70 -10.32 -23.92
N SER A 171 -26.11 -9.12 -23.82
CA SER A 171 -25.76 -8.53 -22.53
C SER A 171 -27.00 -8.34 -21.63
N ALA A 172 -28.12 -7.89 -22.20
CA ALA A 172 -29.38 -7.75 -21.47
C ALA A 172 -29.94 -9.10 -20.99
N ALA A 173 -29.90 -10.14 -21.84
CA ALA A 173 -30.32 -11.50 -21.47
C ALA A 173 -29.43 -12.10 -20.37
N ILE A 174 -28.11 -11.91 -20.45
CA ILE A 174 -27.16 -12.34 -19.41
C ILE A 174 -27.47 -11.65 -18.08
N LEU A 175 -27.66 -10.32 -18.09
CA LEU A 175 -28.00 -9.56 -16.89
C LEU A 175 -29.29 -10.09 -16.25
N GLN A 176 -30.33 -10.24 -17.05
CA GLN A 176 -31.64 -10.69 -16.58
C GLN A 176 -31.58 -12.11 -15.97
N LYS A 177 -30.81 -13.03 -16.56
CA LYS A 177 -30.58 -14.36 -16.00
C LYS A 177 -29.80 -14.34 -14.70
N GLY A 178 -28.73 -13.55 -14.65
CA GLY A 178 -27.94 -13.40 -13.43
C GLY A 178 -28.74 -12.81 -12.28
N VAL A 179 -29.59 -11.81 -12.55
CA VAL A 179 -30.51 -11.25 -11.55
C VAL A 179 -31.50 -12.32 -11.07
N ASN A 180 -32.05 -13.12 -11.98
CA ASN A 180 -32.94 -14.22 -11.60
C ASN A 180 -32.22 -15.25 -10.71
N TYR A 181 -30.97 -15.60 -11.03
CA TYR A 181 -30.14 -16.47 -10.20
C TYR A 181 -29.88 -15.88 -8.81
N ILE A 182 -29.53 -14.59 -8.71
CA ILE A 182 -29.39 -13.91 -7.41
C ILE A 182 -30.69 -14.07 -6.61
N MET A 183 -31.85 -13.79 -7.23
CA MET A 183 -33.16 -13.85 -6.58
C MET A 183 -33.51 -15.26 -6.06
N SER A 184 -33.19 -16.32 -6.82
CA SER A 184 -33.58 -17.69 -6.48
C SER A 184 -32.56 -18.46 -5.65
N SER A 185 -31.28 -18.10 -5.72
CA SER A 185 -30.19 -19.02 -5.35
C SER A 185 -29.07 -18.39 -4.51
N GLU A 186 -29.02 -17.06 -4.36
CA GLU A 186 -28.03 -16.38 -3.52
C GLU A 186 -28.74 -15.54 -2.45
N PRO A 187 -29.01 -16.08 -1.24
CA PRO A 187 -29.65 -15.31 -0.18
C PRO A 187 -28.70 -14.31 0.49
N GLY A 188 -29.27 -13.20 0.98
CA GLY A 188 -28.57 -12.19 1.78
C GLY A 188 -27.79 -11.13 0.98
N SER A 189 -27.26 -10.15 1.70
CA SER A 189 -26.52 -9.01 1.14
C SER A 189 -25.01 -9.29 0.91
N GLY A 190 -24.50 -10.41 1.44
CA GLY A 190 -23.13 -10.84 1.17
C GLY A 190 -22.04 -10.00 1.84
N TYR A 191 -20.99 -9.68 1.07
CA TYR A 191 -19.86 -8.81 1.47
C TYR A 191 -20.30 -7.33 1.61
N GLY A 192 -21.30 -7.08 2.45
CA GLY A 192 -21.83 -5.74 2.73
C GLY A 192 -22.72 -5.13 1.65
N GLY A 193 -23.25 -5.90 0.69
CA GLY A 193 -24.38 -5.46 -0.16
C GLY A 193 -24.16 -5.42 -1.68
N PHE A 194 -23.11 -6.01 -2.25
CA PHE A 194 -22.94 -5.98 -3.71
C PHE A 194 -24.07 -6.68 -4.49
N GLY A 195 -24.65 -7.76 -3.95
CA GLY A 195 -25.87 -8.37 -4.52
C GLY A 195 -27.05 -7.40 -4.51
N THR A 196 -27.25 -6.69 -3.41
CA THR A 196 -28.23 -5.60 -3.25
C THR A 196 -28.00 -4.50 -4.31
N ASN A 197 -26.75 -4.10 -4.55
CA ASN A 197 -26.40 -3.12 -5.58
C ASN A 197 -26.76 -3.60 -6.99
N VAL A 198 -26.60 -4.89 -7.32
CA VAL A 198 -27.07 -5.43 -8.60
C VAL A 198 -28.59 -5.28 -8.74
N LEU A 199 -29.36 -5.60 -7.69
CA LEU A 199 -30.82 -5.49 -7.70
C LEU A 199 -31.29 -4.03 -7.89
N MET A 200 -30.61 -3.07 -7.26
CA MET A 200 -30.90 -1.64 -7.45
C MET A 200 -30.42 -1.12 -8.81
N ALA A 201 -29.32 -1.66 -9.35
CA ALA A 201 -28.78 -1.29 -10.66
C ALA A 201 -29.70 -1.67 -11.82
N VAL A 202 -30.58 -2.67 -11.62
CA VAL A 202 -31.58 -3.12 -12.60
C VAL A 202 -33.00 -2.60 -12.30
N ASN A 203 -33.12 -1.53 -11.49
CA ASN A 203 -34.41 -0.95 -11.18
C ASN A 203 -35.12 -0.41 -12.44
N ASP A 204 -36.17 -1.12 -12.83
CA ASP A 204 -37.00 -0.85 -13.99
C ASP A 204 -38.48 -1.13 -13.63
N PRO A 205 -39.28 -0.08 -13.34
CA PRO A 205 -40.69 -0.23 -12.99
C PRO A 205 -41.54 -0.94 -14.05
N THR A 206 -41.07 -1.02 -15.31
CA THR A 206 -41.80 -1.72 -16.39
C THR A 206 -41.60 -3.24 -16.34
N ASN A 207 -40.59 -3.73 -15.61
CA ASN A 207 -40.33 -5.15 -15.46
C ASN A 207 -41.24 -5.75 -14.37
N PRO A 208 -42.06 -6.80 -14.67
CA PRO A 208 -42.96 -7.40 -13.69
C PRO A 208 -42.28 -7.96 -12.44
N ALA A 209 -41.00 -8.35 -12.53
CA ALA A 209 -40.22 -8.83 -11.39
C ALA A 209 -39.59 -7.72 -10.55
N ASN A 210 -39.68 -6.44 -10.99
CA ASN A 210 -39.00 -5.33 -10.32
C ASN A 210 -39.48 -5.12 -8.89
N ALA A 211 -40.79 -5.23 -8.64
CA ALA A 211 -41.34 -5.06 -7.30
C ALA A 211 -40.69 -6.02 -6.28
N ALA A 212 -40.52 -7.30 -6.64
CA ALA A 212 -39.86 -8.28 -5.79
C ALA A 212 -38.36 -7.99 -5.60
N ARG A 213 -37.67 -7.56 -6.66
CA ARG A 213 -36.24 -7.18 -6.61
C ARG A 213 -36.00 -5.98 -5.69
N GLN A 214 -36.81 -4.93 -5.84
CA GLN A 214 -36.69 -3.73 -5.02
C GLN A 214 -37.13 -3.99 -3.56
N ALA A 215 -38.15 -4.82 -3.32
CA ALA A 215 -38.54 -5.23 -1.96
C ALA A 215 -37.42 -5.99 -1.24
N ARG A 216 -36.71 -6.89 -1.95
CA ARG A 216 -35.52 -7.54 -1.42
C ARG A 216 -34.41 -6.53 -1.14
N ALA A 217 -34.12 -5.63 -2.10
CA ALA A 217 -33.09 -4.61 -1.92
C ALA A 217 -33.35 -3.72 -0.70
N GLN A 218 -34.60 -3.29 -0.49
CA GLN A 218 -35.04 -2.56 0.69
C GLN A 218 -34.83 -3.34 1.98
N THR A 219 -35.24 -4.62 2.00
CA THR A 219 -35.07 -5.50 3.18
C THR A 219 -33.60 -5.62 3.56
N GLU A 220 -32.74 -5.87 2.58
CA GLU A 220 -31.29 -6.01 2.78
C GLU A 220 -30.63 -4.68 3.21
N ALA A 221 -31.04 -3.55 2.63
CA ALA A 221 -30.52 -2.23 3.01
C ALA A 221 -30.92 -1.83 4.44
N ARG A 222 -32.16 -2.14 4.86
CA ARG A 222 -32.65 -1.89 6.23
C ARG A 222 -32.03 -2.83 7.26
N ALA A 223 -31.67 -4.06 6.86
CA ALA A 223 -30.96 -4.99 7.73
C ALA A 223 -29.55 -4.49 8.12
N LEU A 224 -28.99 -3.52 7.40
CA LEU A 224 -27.72 -2.87 7.73
C LEU A 224 -27.87 -1.70 8.73
N ASN A 225 -29.07 -1.42 9.22
CA ASN A 225 -29.29 -0.37 10.21
C ASN A 225 -28.59 -0.69 11.53
N LEU A 226 -27.93 0.34 12.07
CA LEU A 226 -27.31 0.30 13.38
C LEU A 226 -28.36 0.44 14.47
N THR A 227 -28.10 -0.16 15.63
CA THR A 227 -28.90 0.10 16.84
C THR A 227 -28.67 1.52 17.34
N GLN A 228 -29.56 2.06 18.18
CA GLN A 228 -29.39 3.41 18.73
C GLN A 228 -28.06 3.53 19.51
N ALA A 229 -27.71 2.54 20.34
CA ALA A 229 -26.44 2.54 21.07
C ALA A 229 -25.21 2.55 20.13
N GLN A 230 -25.29 1.86 18.99
CA GLN A 230 -24.25 1.87 17.97
C GLN A 230 -24.14 3.21 17.24
N ILE A 231 -25.26 3.92 17.07
CA ILE A 231 -25.28 5.28 16.52
C ILE A 231 -24.63 6.22 17.54
N ASP A 232 -25.10 6.22 18.79
CA ASP A 232 -24.61 7.12 19.84
C ASP A 232 -23.10 6.98 20.06
N PHE A 233 -22.58 5.74 20.07
CA PHE A 233 -21.14 5.46 20.16
C PHE A 233 -20.34 6.10 19.02
N ARG A 234 -20.82 6.04 17.77
CA ARG A 234 -20.10 6.60 16.62
C ARG A 234 -20.23 8.11 16.56
N MET A 235 -21.42 8.63 16.90
CA MET A 235 -21.70 10.06 16.94
C MET A 235 -20.92 10.77 18.04
N SER A 236 -20.53 10.08 19.12
CA SER A 236 -19.62 10.62 20.15
C SER A 236 -18.14 10.63 19.74
N GLY A 237 -17.82 10.19 18.52
CA GLY A 237 -16.45 10.07 18.02
C GLY A 237 -15.82 8.69 18.23
N GLY A 238 -16.57 7.72 18.75
CA GLY A 238 -16.11 6.35 18.95
C GLY A 238 -15.84 5.62 17.63
N VAL A 239 -14.79 4.80 17.65
CA VAL A 239 -14.36 3.96 16.51
C VAL A 239 -14.27 2.51 16.98
N GLU A 240 -14.98 1.60 16.31
CA GLU A 240 -14.96 0.18 16.64
C GLU A 240 -13.71 -0.50 16.04
N ARG A 241 -12.65 -0.65 16.84
CA ARG A 241 -11.35 -1.17 16.42
C ARG A 241 -11.28 -2.71 16.44
N VAL A 242 -12.14 -3.34 15.64
CA VAL A 242 -12.19 -4.80 15.50
C VAL A 242 -11.44 -5.25 14.24
N PHE A 243 -10.70 -6.36 14.35
CA PHE A 243 -9.98 -6.96 13.22
C PHE A 243 -10.91 -7.24 12.04
N GLN A 244 -10.51 -6.79 10.86
CA GLN A 244 -11.24 -6.87 9.59
C GLN A 244 -12.50 -6.02 9.47
N ALA A 245 -12.83 -5.14 10.42
CA ALA A 245 -14.05 -4.32 10.35
C ALA A 245 -14.17 -3.51 9.04
N VAL A 246 -13.06 -2.92 8.58
CA VAL A 246 -12.99 -2.03 7.40
C VAL A 246 -13.51 -2.71 6.13
N TRP A 247 -13.22 -4.00 5.94
CA TRP A 247 -13.63 -4.79 4.79
C TRP A 247 -15.16 -4.83 4.60
N SER A 248 -15.92 -4.69 5.68
CA SER A 248 -17.39 -4.64 5.62
C SER A 248 -17.95 -3.21 5.66
N ARG A 249 -17.29 -2.28 6.37
CA ARG A 249 -17.80 -0.92 6.61
C ARG A 249 -17.99 -0.12 5.32
N GLY A 250 -17.02 -0.17 4.40
CA GLY A 250 -17.09 0.52 3.12
C GLY A 250 -18.26 0.01 2.25
N PRO A 251 -18.29 -1.29 1.92
CA PRO A 251 -19.40 -1.88 1.15
C PRO A 251 -20.79 -1.63 1.77
N GLN A 252 -20.93 -1.74 3.10
CA GLN A 252 -22.19 -1.44 3.79
C GLN A 252 -22.61 0.03 3.61
N LEU A 253 -21.67 0.96 3.73
CA LEU A 253 -21.95 2.39 3.52
C LEU A 253 -22.34 2.70 2.08
N ILE A 254 -21.61 2.15 1.10
CA ILE A 254 -21.92 2.29 -0.33
C ILE A 254 -23.34 1.81 -0.61
N THR A 255 -23.69 0.61 -0.15
CA THR A 255 -25.00 0.01 -0.42
C THR A 255 -26.15 0.82 0.20
N GLN A 256 -26.04 1.22 1.47
CA GLN A 256 -27.09 2.04 2.09
C GLN A 256 -27.18 3.44 1.47
N ALA A 257 -26.06 4.05 1.09
CA ALA A 257 -26.05 5.35 0.45
C ALA A 257 -26.70 5.31 -0.95
N GLU A 258 -26.37 4.32 -1.79
CA GLU A 258 -27.02 4.13 -3.09
C GLU A 258 -28.52 3.84 -2.95
N TYR A 259 -28.91 3.05 -1.95
CA TYR A 259 -30.32 2.81 -1.63
C TYR A 259 -31.05 4.11 -1.25
N TYR A 260 -30.49 4.93 -0.36
CA TYR A 260 -31.05 6.23 0.01
C TYR A 260 -31.15 7.15 -1.21
N LEU A 261 -30.09 7.24 -2.02
CA LEU A 261 -30.03 8.08 -3.21
C LEU A 261 -30.98 7.63 -4.34
N GLN A 262 -31.39 6.37 -4.34
CA GLN A 262 -32.37 5.85 -5.29
C GLN A 262 -33.82 6.00 -4.78
N THR A 263 -34.05 5.86 -3.48
CA THR A 263 -35.42 5.72 -2.91
C THR A 263 -35.89 6.87 -2.04
N GLY A 264 -34.97 7.65 -1.45
CA GLY A 264 -35.29 8.66 -0.44
C GLY A 264 -35.68 8.09 0.93
N ASP A 265 -35.51 6.79 1.18
CA ASP A 265 -35.89 6.16 2.45
C ASP A 265 -35.05 6.68 3.63
N SER A 266 -35.61 7.64 4.39
CA SER A 266 -34.90 8.30 5.49
C SER A 266 -34.57 7.37 6.67
N THR A 267 -35.17 6.18 6.75
CA THR A 267 -34.94 5.24 7.86
C THR A 267 -33.51 4.69 7.90
N VAL A 268 -32.77 4.74 6.79
CA VAL A 268 -31.36 4.31 6.74
C VAL A 268 -30.37 5.45 7.02
N LEU A 269 -30.81 6.71 6.90
CA LEU A 269 -29.93 7.89 6.95
C LEU A 269 -29.16 8.04 8.27
N PRO A 270 -29.74 7.78 9.46
CA PRO A 270 -28.98 7.81 10.72
C PRO A 270 -27.83 6.81 10.74
N SER A 271 -28.02 5.63 10.16
CA SER A 271 -26.99 4.59 10.09
C SER A 271 -25.88 4.95 9.08
N ILE A 272 -26.26 5.55 7.95
CA ILE A 272 -25.30 6.11 6.97
C ILE A 272 -24.42 7.16 7.65
N ARG A 273 -25.02 8.13 8.34
CA ARG A 273 -24.30 9.22 9.03
C ARG A 273 -23.34 8.69 10.08
N ALA A 274 -23.82 7.83 10.98
CA ALA A 274 -23.00 7.24 12.03
C ALA A 274 -21.82 6.42 11.47
N ARG A 275 -22.05 5.59 10.45
CA ARG A 275 -20.98 4.80 9.81
C ARG A 275 -19.98 5.67 9.06
N ALA A 276 -20.44 6.74 8.40
CA ALA A 276 -19.55 7.69 7.74
C ALA A 276 -18.64 8.42 8.74
N ILE A 277 -19.19 8.84 9.90
CA ILE A 277 -18.39 9.45 10.98
C ILE A 277 -17.36 8.45 11.55
N GLU A 278 -17.75 7.20 11.79
CA GLU A 278 -16.83 6.15 12.23
C GLU A 278 -15.67 5.95 11.24
N ILE A 279 -15.99 5.82 9.95
CA ILE A 279 -14.98 5.65 8.90
C ILE A 279 -14.04 6.87 8.87
N ALA A 280 -14.58 8.07 8.86
CA ALA A 280 -13.78 9.29 8.82
C ALA A 280 -12.85 9.39 10.03
N ASN A 281 -13.34 9.09 11.24
CA ASN A 281 -12.55 9.09 12.47
C ASN A 281 -11.55 7.92 12.55
N GLY A 282 -11.86 6.79 11.91
CA GLY A 282 -11.03 5.59 11.91
C GLY A 282 -9.92 5.55 10.84
N GLN A 283 -9.91 6.49 9.90
CA GLN A 283 -8.82 6.66 8.92
C GLN A 283 -7.50 7.00 9.59
N SER A 284 -6.36 6.68 8.97
CA SER A 284 -5.05 7.22 9.34
C SER A 284 -5.01 8.73 9.10
N MET A 285 -3.97 9.38 9.61
CA MET A 285 -3.70 10.79 9.30
C MET A 285 -3.64 11.09 7.79
N PHE A 286 -3.31 10.10 6.95
CA PHE A 286 -3.28 10.21 5.48
C PHE A 286 -4.60 9.86 4.80
N GLY A 287 -5.65 9.48 5.55
CA GLY A 287 -6.92 9.04 4.98
C GLY A 287 -6.93 7.57 4.55
N THR A 288 -5.88 6.79 4.86
CA THR A 288 -5.80 5.36 4.53
C THR A 288 -6.36 4.49 5.66
N MET A 289 -6.69 3.23 5.34
CA MET A 289 -7.20 2.23 6.29
C MET A 289 -6.64 0.85 5.89
N GLY A 290 -6.61 -0.10 6.81
CA GLY A 290 -6.19 -1.47 6.53
C GLY A 290 -7.18 -2.50 7.06
N HIS A 291 -6.69 -3.62 7.59
CA HIS A 291 -7.57 -4.59 8.25
C HIS A 291 -8.27 -3.99 9.48
N ASN A 292 -7.65 -3.01 10.14
CA ASN A 292 -8.18 -2.28 11.28
C ASN A 292 -8.36 -0.79 10.92
N PHE A 293 -9.08 -0.05 11.78
CA PHE A 293 -8.99 1.40 11.82
C PHE A 293 -7.67 1.85 12.50
N ALA A 294 -7.12 2.98 12.06
CA ALA A 294 -5.85 3.55 12.52
C ALA A 294 -5.92 4.04 13.97
N LEU A 295 -4.87 3.84 14.76
CA LEU A 295 -4.83 4.18 16.18
C LEU A 295 -5.12 5.67 16.45
N GLN A 296 -5.47 5.98 17.70
CA GLN A 296 -5.56 7.36 18.17
C GLN A 296 -4.16 7.97 18.27
N GLN A 297 -4.12 9.30 18.21
CA GLN A 297 -2.96 10.09 18.58
C GLN A 297 -2.68 9.96 20.09
N PRO A 298 -1.46 10.27 20.57
CA PRO A 298 -1.11 10.19 21.99
C PRO A 298 -2.01 11.01 22.92
N ASP A 299 -2.62 12.09 22.42
CA ASP A 299 -3.57 12.93 23.15
C ASP A 299 -5.02 12.39 23.14
N GLY A 300 -5.23 11.20 22.58
CA GLY A 300 -6.53 10.55 22.46
C GLY A 300 -7.37 11.00 21.26
N GLN A 301 -6.89 11.93 20.44
CA GLN A 301 -7.62 12.32 19.23
C GLN A 301 -7.60 11.22 18.18
N ASN A 302 -8.64 11.19 17.34
CA ASN A 302 -8.72 10.25 16.22
C ASN A 302 -7.68 10.58 15.13
N ASN A 303 -7.60 9.71 14.12
CA ASN A 303 -6.74 9.90 12.94
C ASN A 303 -5.23 9.98 13.23
N GLY A 304 -4.73 9.13 14.12
CA GLY A 304 -3.29 8.98 14.31
C GLY A 304 -2.59 8.26 13.15
N PRO A 305 -1.28 8.01 13.30
CA PRO A 305 -0.55 7.07 12.46
C PRO A 305 -1.26 5.72 12.39
N TYR A 306 -1.15 5.01 11.26
CA TYR A 306 -1.81 3.70 11.17
C TYR A 306 -1.23 2.72 12.20
N ALA A 307 0.10 2.57 12.22
CA ALA A 307 0.94 1.91 13.26
C ALA A 307 0.44 0.58 13.87
N ILE A 308 -0.50 -0.14 13.24
CA ILE A 308 -1.08 -1.39 13.75
C ILE A 308 -1.02 -2.51 12.71
N GLY A 309 -0.66 -3.71 13.14
CA GLY A 309 -0.70 -4.92 12.30
C GLY A 309 0.11 -4.80 11.01
N TYR A 310 -0.47 -5.22 9.88
CA TYR A 310 0.20 -5.29 8.58
C TYR A 310 0.37 -3.93 7.86
N GLY A 311 -0.15 -2.82 8.38
CA GLY A 311 -0.20 -1.55 7.63
C GLY A 311 -1.48 -1.35 6.82
N PRO A 312 -1.62 -0.20 6.11
CA PRO A 312 -2.80 0.09 5.30
C PRO A 312 -3.00 -0.88 4.13
N VAL A 313 -4.25 -1.26 3.91
CA VAL A 313 -4.69 -2.16 2.84
C VAL A 313 -5.65 -1.38 1.96
N ASN A 314 -5.13 -0.74 0.92
CA ASN A 314 -5.89 0.22 0.12
C ASN A 314 -7.17 -0.37 -0.51
N ASN A 315 -7.20 -1.67 -0.84
CA ASN A 315 -8.45 -2.32 -1.30
C ASN A 315 -9.53 -2.49 -0.22
N ALA A 316 -9.18 -2.43 1.06
CA ALA A 316 -10.14 -2.33 2.16
C ALA A 316 -10.58 -0.87 2.37
N GLY A 317 -9.61 0.06 2.34
CA GLY A 317 -9.86 1.48 2.65
C GLY A 317 -10.54 2.28 1.53
N MET A 318 -10.27 2.00 0.26
CA MET A 318 -10.85 2.76 -0.85
C MET A 318 -12.38 2.62 -0.98
N PRO A 319 -13.00 1.45 -0.75
CA PRO A 319 -14.46 1.37 -0.63
C PRO A 319 -15.02 2.24 0.50
N CYS A 320 -14.29 2.41 1.61
CA CYS A 320 -14.68 3.34 2.67
C CYS A 320 -14.61 4.79 2.18
N PHE A 321 -13.56 5.17 1.44
CA PHE A 321 -13.47 6.50 0.81
C PHE A 321 -14.65 6.76 -0.14
N LEU A 322 -14.96 5.82 -1.05
CA LEU A 322 -16.12 5.92 -1.92
C LEU A 322 -17.43 6.03 -1.11
N GLY A 323 -17.56 5.26 -0.03
CA GLY A 323 -18.69 5.35 0.89
C GLY A 323 -18.85 6.74 1.52
N LEU A 324 -17.77 7.40 1.92
CA LEU A 324 -17.81 8.77 2.43
C LEU A 324 -18.30 9.76 1.36
N VAL A 325 -17.81 9.63 0.12
CA VAL A 325 -18.25 10.46 -1.01
C VAL A 325 -19.75 10.28 -1.28
N LEU A 326 -20.25 9.05 -1.24
CA LEU A 326 -21.68 8.77 -1.39
C LEU A 326 -22.49 9.29 -0.20
N ALA A 327 -21.99 9.18 1.03
CA ALA A 327 -22.62 9.76 2.21
C ALA A 327 -22.76 11.28 2.09
N ASN A 328 -21.75 11.96 1.52
CA ASN A 328 -21.85 13.38 1.21
C ASN A 328 -22.92 13.67 0.15
N LYS A 329 -23.05 12.83 -0.89
CA LYS A 329 -24.16 12.93 -1.85
C LYS A 329 -25.53 12.70 -1.22
N CYS A 330 -25.63 11.93 -0.13
CA CYS A 330 -26.86 11.82 0.66
C CYS A 330 -27.21 13.10 1.44
N GLY A 331 -26.44 14.18 1.30
CA GLY A 331 -26.64 15.46 1.98
C GLY A 331 -25.93 15.57 3.33
N LEU A 332 -25.04 14.63 3.68
CA LEU A 332 -24.31 14.66 4.94
C LEU A 332 -23.04 15.51 4.82
N THR A 333 -22.96 16.57 5.63
CA THR A 333 -21.88 17.56 5.62
C THR A 333 -21.20 17.71 6.98
N ASP A 334 -21.30 16.68 7.84
CA ASP A 334 -20.60 16.66 9.12
C ASP A 334 -19.10 16.90 8.93
N ALA A 335 -18.50 17.73 9.79
CA ALA A 335 -17.09 18.12 9.67
C ALA A 335 -16.13 16.91 9.59
N PRO A 336 -16.30 15.82 10.38
CA PRO A 336 -15.48 14.61 10.22
C PRO A 336 -15.59 13.99 8.83
N ILE A 337 -16.81 13.90 8.25
CA ILE A 337 -17.03 13.31 6.92
C ILE A 337 -16.27 14.11 5.87
N LEU A 338 -16.43 15.44 5.87
CA LEU A 338 -15.74 16.32 4.90
C LEU A 338 -14.22 16.24 5.05
N ALA A 339 -13.70 16.25 6.29
CA ALA A 339 -12.27 16.11 6.56
C ALA A 339 -11.72 14.73 6.16
N GLY A 340 -12.53 13.66 6.27
CA GLY A 340 -12.15 12.31 5.84
C GLY A 340 -12.12 12.14 4.32
N ILE A 341 -13.03 12.82 3.60
CA ILE A 341 -13.02 12.90 2.13
C ILE A 341 -11.76 13.65 1.68
N ASP A 342 -11.49 14.82 2.25
CA ASP A 342 -10.32 15.65 1.88
C ASP A 342 -9.00 14.90 2.08
N ARG A 343 -8.78 14.26 3.24
CA ARG A 343 -7.57 13.48 3.51
C ARG A 343 -7.38 12.33 2.52
N ALA A 344 -8.41 11.51 2.31
CA ALA A 344 -8.33 10.38 1.40
C ALA A 344 -8.12 10.82 -0.07
N ALA A 345 -8.79 11.89 -0.49
CA ALA A 345 -8.63 12.45 -1.83
C ALA A 345 -7.19 12.94 -2.05
N LYS A 346 -6.61 13.69 -1.10
CA LYS A 346 -5.20 14.13 -1.16
C LYS A 346 -4.21 12.97 -1.30
N PHE A 347 -4.45 11.87 -0.59
CA PHE A 347 -3.61 10.68 -0.69
C PHE A 347 -3.75 9.94 -2.04
N PHE A 348 -4.98 9.58 -2.44
CA PHE A 348 -5.16 8.76 -3.64
C PHE A 348 -4.90 9.51 -4.95
N GLN A 349 -5.12 10.83 -4.98
CA GLN A 349 -4.89 11.65 -6.17
C GLN A 349 -3.40 11.78 -6.52
N TYR A 350 -2.50 11.58 -5.54
CA TYR A 350 -1.05 11.69 -5.70
C TYR A 350 -0.49 10.82 -6.84
N TYR A 351 -1.04 9.61 -7.02
CA TYR A 351 -0.57 8.63 -8.00
C TYR A 351 -0.87 8.99 -9.47
N THR A 352 -1.59 10.09 -9.70
CA THR A 352 -1.85 10.61 -11.05
C THR A 352 -0.54 10.80 -11.81
N ASP A 353 -0.47 10.33 -13.05
CA ASP A 353 0.69 10.36 -13.95
C ASP A 353 1.93 9.56 -13.53
N LEU A 354 1.95 8.99 -12.31
CA LEU A 354 3.09 8.21 -11.80
C LEU A 354 2.97 6.72 -12.12
N GLY A 355 1.76 6.15 -12.02
CA GLY A 355 1.50 4.73 -12.24
C GLY A 355 0.24 4.25 -11.53
N GLY A 356 0.21 2.98 -11.13
CA GLY A 356 -0.90 2.42 -10.34
C GLY A 356 -0.77 2.69 -8.83
N ILE A 357 -1.90 2.81 -8.14
CA ILE A 357 -1.95 2.98 -6.67
C ILE A 357 -1.40 1.73 -5.99
N HIS A 358 -0.37 1.83 -5.16
CA HIS A 358 0.23 0.67 -4.47
C HIS A 358 -0.54 0.29 -3.19
N TYR A 359 -0.08 -0.75 -2.47
CA TYR A 359 -0.58 -1.06 -1.13
C TYR A 359 0.22 -0.29 -0.07
N GLY A 360 -0.41 -0.01 1.09
CA GLY A 360 0.20 0.80 2.14
C GLY A 360 0.30 2.29 1.78
N GLU A 361 1.02 3.03 2.63
CA GLU A 361 1.42 4.41 2.39
C GLU A 361 2.82 4.41 1.77
N SER A 362 2.88 4.15 0.45
CA SER A 362 4.15 3.89 -0.25
C SER A 362 4.17 4.45 -1.68
N ALA A 363 5.30 4.28 -2.38
CA ALA A 363 5.49 4.70 -3.76
C ALA A 363 4.58 3.96 -4.74
N GLU A 364 4.39 4.54 -5.92
CA GLU A 364 3.59 4.01 -7.02
C GLU A 364 4.04 2.62 -7.48
N HIS A 365 3.10 1.87 -8.07
CA HIS A 365 3.41 0.63 -8.74
C HIS A 365 3.60 0.87 -10.25
N LEU A 366 4.85 0.91 -10.70
CA LEU A 366 5.20 1.23 -12.10
C LEU A 366 4.86 0.13 -13.11
N ASN A 367 4.57 -1.10 -12.67
CA ASN A 367 4.33 -2.24 -13.58
C ASN A 367 2.90 -2.83 -13.51
N LEU A 368 1.99 -2.24 -12.73
CA LEU A 368 0.60 -2.72 -12.57
C LEU A 368 -0.32 -1.52 -12.38
N MET A 369 -1.29 -1.37 -13.27
CA MET A 369 -1.89 -0.08 -13.56
C MET A 369 -3.33 -0.02 -13.13
N SER A 370 -4.08 -1.10 -13.36
CA SER A 370 -5.38 -1.28 -12.69
C SER A 370 -5.21 -1.70 -11.22
N ASN A 371 -4.11 -2.41 -10.92
CA ASN A 371 -3.69 -2.90 -9.60
C ASN A 371 -4.86 -3.38 -8.73
N ASN A 372 -5.43 -4.56 -9.04
CA ASN A 372 -6.50 -5.18 -8.26
C ASN A 372 -7.72 -4.25 -8.05
N GLY A 373 -8.15 -3.55 -9.11
CA GLY A 373 -9.32 -2.67 -9.12
C GLY A 373 -9.15 -1.29 -8.48
N LYS A 374 -7.97 -0.94 -7.94
CA LYS A 374 -7.75 0.33 -7.24
C LYS A 374 -7.90 1.54 -8.15
N SER A 375 -7.42 1.47 -9.40
CA SER A 375 -7.61 2.57 -10.35
C SER A 375 -9.08 2.78 -10.69
N GLY A 376 -9.87 1.70 -10.80
CA GLY A 376 -11.32 1.80 -10.96
C GLY A 376 -11.99 2.51 -9.78
N LEU A 377 -11.63 2.15 -8.55
CA LEU A 377 -12.11 2.82 -7.34
C LEU A 377 -11.73 4.31 -7.29
N ALA A 378 -10.48 4.65 -7.64
CA ALA A 378 -10.03 6.03 -7.66
C ALA A 378 -10.78 6.84 -8.72
N ALA A 379 -10.99 6.30 -9.92
CA ALA A 379 -11.77 6.94 -10.97
C ALA A 379 -13.19 7.28 -10.48
N ILE A 380 -13.86 6.33 -9.82
CA ILE A 380 -15.23 6.50 -9.31
C ILE A 380 -15.28 7.52 -8.16
N ALA A 381 -14.43 7.36 -7.14
CA ALA A 381 -14.49 8.22 -5.96
C ALA A 381 -14.05 9.66 -6.28
N LEU A 382 -12.95 9.85 -7.01
CA LEU A 382 -12.47 11.18 -7.40
C LEU A 382 -13.39 11.81 -8.46
N GLY A 383 -13.93 11.03 -9.39
CA GLY A 383 -14.85 11.53 -10.42
C GLY A 383 -16.20 12.02 -9.89
N MET A 384 -16.52 11.73 -8.63
CA MET A 384 -17.69 12.23 -7.93
C MET A 384 -17.45 13.52 -7.15
N LEU A 385 -16.19 13.97 -7.03
CA LEU A 385 -15.75 15.19 -6.37
C LEU A 385 -15.47 16.29 -7.39
N ASN A 386 -15.66 17.54 -6.97
CA ASN A 386 -15.32 18.70 -7.80
C ASN A 386 -13.82 19.00 -7.74
N GLY A 387 -13.21 19.38 -8.86
CA GLY A 387 -11.79 19.77 -8.91
C GLY A 387 -10.80 18.61 -9.02
N TYR A 388 -11.30 17.38 -9.25
CA TYR A 388 -10.50 16.17 -9.42
C TYR A 388 -10.66 15.54 -10.82
N GLU A 389 -11.17 16.28 -11.79
CA GLU A 389 -11.50 15.79 -13.13
C GLU A 389 -10.28 15.21 -13.85
N THR A 390 -9.13 15.86 -13.75
CA THR A 390 -7.87 15.39 -14.36
C THR A 390 -7.44 14.04 -13.79
N GLN A 391 -7.48 13.89 -12.47
CA GLN A 391 -7.06 12.68 -11.76
C GLN A 391 -8.05 11.53 -12.01
N ALA A 392 -9.36 11.82 -11.94
CA ALA A 392 -10.39 10.84 -12.28
C ALA A 392 -10.29 10.37 -13.73
N LYS A 393 -10.02 11.28 -14.68
CA LYS A 393 -9.81 10.95 -16.09
C LYS A 393 -8.56 10.09 -16.29
N TYR A 394 -7.46 10.40 -15.61
CA TYR A 394 -6.26 9.54 -15.61
C TYR A 394 -6.59 8.11 -15.16
N PHE A 395 -7.22 7.93 -13.99
CA PHE A 395 -7.56 6.59 -13.49
C PHE A 395 -8.63 5.88 -14.34
N THR A 396 -9.48 6.62 -15.04
CA THR A 396 -10.41 6.09 -16.05
C THR A 396 -9.64 5.49 -17.23
N LYS A 397 -8.63 6.20 -17.78
CA LYS A 397 -7.73 5.64 -18.82
C LYS A 397 -7.04 4.37 -18.33
N GLN A 398 -6.53 4.38 -17.09
CA GLN A 398 -5.91 3.19 -16.48
C GLN A 398 -6.87 2.02 -16.33
N SER A 399 -8.16 2.29 -16.10
CA SER A 399 -9.19 1.26 -16.02
C SER A 399 -9.48 0.63 -17.37
N VAL A 400 -9.51 1.41 -18.46
CA VAL A 400 -9.66 0.86 -19.83
C VAL A 400 -8.43 0.04 -20.22
N TYR A 401 -7.22 0.57 -20.00
CA TYR A 401 -5.97 -0.18 -20.21
C TYR A 401 -5.94 -1.47 -19.37
N GLY A 402 -6.44 -1.40 -18.14
CA GLY A 402 -6.59 -2.53 -17.20
C GLY A 402 -7.34 -3.73 -17.74
N ALA A 403 -8.00 -3.63 -18.89
CA ALA A 403 -8.60 -4.74 -19.60
C ALA A 403 -7.61 -5.87 -19.94
N ILE A 404 -6.32 -5.57 -20.20
CA ILE A 404 -5.26 -6.60 -20.41
C ILE A 404 -4.58 -7.05 -19.10
N GLU A 405 -4.89 -6.39 -17.98
CA GLU A 405 -4.35 -6.70 -16.66
C GLU A 405 -5.39 -7.27 -15.70
N ARG A 406 -6.62 -7.49 -16.18
CA ARG A 406 -7.77 -7.78 -15.32
C ARG A 406 -7.50 -8.93 -14.37
N ASP A 407 -6.84 -9.98 -14.85
CA ASP A 407 -6.58 -11.19 -14.07
C ASP A 407 -5.31 -11.08 -13.20
N LYS A 408 -4.58 -9.96 -13.25
CA LYS A 408 -3.44 -9.66 -12.37
C LYS A 408 -3.91 -9.04 -11.05
N GLY A 409 -3.28 -9.39 -9.93
CA GLY A 409 -3.54 -8.76 -8.63
C GLY A 409 -3.11 -9.60 -7.43
N HIS A 410 -2.71 -8.94 -6.36
CA HIS A 410 -2.44 -9.58 -5.06
C HIS A 410 -3.73 -10.22 -4.52
N THR A 411 -3.64 -11.46 -4.02
CA THR A 411 -4.76 -12.31 -3.56
C THR A 411 -5.83 -12.64 -4.62
N GLY A 412 -5.52 -12.46 -5.91
CA GLY A 412 -6.41 -12.74 -7.04
C GLY A 412 -7.16 -11.51 -7.58
N PRO A 413 -7.71 -11.57 -8.81
CA PRO A 413 -8.37 -10.45 -9.51
C PRO A 413 -9.78 -10.03 -9.06
N TYR A 414 -10.34 -10.53 -7.97
CA TYR A 414 -11.74 -10.26 -7.56
C TYR A 414 -12.14 -8.79 -7.64
N PHE A 415 -11.33 -7.90 -7.08
CA PHE A 415 -11.60 -6.47 -7.11
C PHE A 415 -11.41 -5.85 -8.50
N SER A 416 -10.54 -6.41 -9.33
CA SER A 416 -10.42 -6.02 -10.74
C SER A 416 -11.71 -6.30 -11.51
N HIS A 417 -12.40 -7.42 -11.26
CA HIS A 417 -13.69 -7.74 -11.90
C HIS A 417 -14.81 -6.78 -11.50
N LEU A 418 -14.75 -6.24 -10.28
CA LEU A 418 -15.74 -5.31 -9.77
C LEU A 418 -15.47 -3.88 -10.23
N TRP A 419 -14.29 -3.34 -9.88
CA TRP A 419 -14.06 -1.90 -9.93
C TRP A 419 -13.49 -1.42 -11.25
N THR A 420 -12.65 -2.20 -11.92
CA THR A 420 -12.06 -1.81 -13.22
C THR A 420 -13.10 -1.51 -14.30
N PRO A 421 -14.10 -2.38 -14.57
CA PRO A 421 -15.13 -2.08 -15.58
C PRO A 421 -15.96 -0.85 -15.21
N LEU A 422 -16.27 -0.65 -13.92
CA LEU A 422 -17.03 0.51 -13.46
C LEU A 422 -16.21 1.81 -13.60
N GLY A 423 -14.89 1.76 -13.36
CA GLY A 423 -13.98 2.86 -13.67
C GLY A 423 -13.93 3.17 -15.17
N ALA A 424 -13.86 2.15 -16.03
CA ALA A 424 -13.90 2.33 -17.48
C ALA A 424 -15.23 2.96 -17.95
N ASN A 425 -16.35 2.63 -17.30
CA ASN A 425 -17.67 3.19 -17.61
C ASN A 425 -17.77 4.71 -17.45
N LEU A 426 -17.00 5.31 -16.53
CA LEU A 426 -16.93 6.77 -16.38
C LEU A 426 -16.36 7.46 -17.63
N GLY A 427 -15.56 6.74 -18.41
CA GLY A 427 -15.03 7.20 -19.69
C GLY A 427 -16.07 7.23 -20.81
N GLY A 428 -17.31 6.82 -20.54
CA GLY A 428 -18.40 6.76 -21.51
C GLY A 428 -18.45 5.44 -22.28
N GLN A 429 -19.40 5.37 -23.22
CA GLN A 429 -19.72 4.12 -23.94
C GLN A 429 -18.50 3.53 -24.65
N ALA A 430 -17.72 4.33 -25.37
CA ALA A 430 -16.54 3.84 -26.11
C ALA A 430 -15.50 3.18 -25.18
N ALA A 431 -15.29 3.75 -23.98
CA ALA A 431 -14.34 3.25 -23.00
C ALA A 431 -14.74 1.89 -22.43
N LEU A 432 -15.98 1.76 -21.93
CA LEU A 432 -16.45 0.47 -21.40
C LEU A 432 -16.63 -0.57 -22.52
N THR A 433 -17.07 -0.18 -23.73
CA THR A 433 -17.11 -1.11 -24.87
C THR A 433 -15.72 -1.66 -25.17
N ARG A 434 -14.68 -0.82 -25.23
CA ARG A 434 -13.31 -1.27 -25.48
C ARG A 434 -12.80 -2.22 -24.40
N TYR A 435 -13.05 -1.90 -23.13
CA TYR A 435 -12.73 -2.78 -22.00
C TYR A 435 -13.45 -4.13 -22.11
N PHE A 436 -14.75 -4.09 -22.41
CA PHE A 436 -15.61 -5.28 -22.49
C PHE A 436 -15.19 -6.19 -23.64
N GLN A 437 -14.92 -5.65 -24.83
CA GLN A 437 -14.49 -6.42 -25.99
C GLN A 437 -13.22 -7.25 -25.70
N GLN A 438 -12.25 -6.68 -24.97
CA GLN A 438 -11.04 -7.40 -24.55
C GLN A 438 -11.34 -8.59 -23.65
N ASN A 439 -12.40 -8.50 -22.85
CA ASN A 439 -12.72 -9.42 -21.75
C ASN A 439 -13.94 -10.31 -22.00
N ALA A 440 -14.66 -10.11 -23.12
CA ALA A 440 -15.92 -10.78 -23.44
C ALA A 440 -15.80 -12.31 -23.39
N VAL A 441 -14.70 -12.84 -23.93
CA VAL A 441 -14.40 -14.29 -23.90
C VAL A 441 -14.31 -14.83 -22.47
N LEU A 442 -13.73 -14.06 -21.55
CA LEU A 442 -13.61 -14.46 -20.16
C LEU A 442 -14.95 -14.35 -19.42
N TYR A 443 -15.81 -13.40 -19.79
CA TYR A 443 -17.17 -13.35 -19.27
C TYR A 443 -18.02 -14.54 -19.72
N ASP A 444 -17.89 -14.96 -20.99
CA ASP A 444 -18.59 -16.15 -21.48
C ASP A 444 -18.10 -17.44 -20.82
N LEU A 445 -16.80 -17.56 -20.53
CA LEU A 445 -16.26 -18.70 -19.77
C LEU A 445 -16.71 -18.69 -18.31
N ALA A 446 -16.75 -17.52 -17.66
CA ALA A 446 -17.15 -17.40 -16.25
C ALA A 446 -18.65 -17.65 -16.02
N ARG A 447 -19.50 -17.45 -17.03
CA ARG A 447 -20.94 -17.65 -16.92
C ARG A 447 -21.32 -19.13 -16.90
N ARG A 448 -22.26 -19.49 -16.04
CA ARG A 448 -22.87 -20.83 -15.92
C ARG A 448 -24.20 -20.88 -16.68
N TRP A 449 -24.61 -22.10 -17.03
CA TRP A 449 -25.87 -22.37 -17.74
C TRP A 449 -27.13 -21.96 -16.95
N ASN A 450 -27.05 -21.94 -15.62
CA ASN A 450 -28.13 -21.54 -14.72
C ASN A 450 -28.17 -20.04 -14.40
N GLY A 451 -27.34 -19.21 -15.06
CA GLY A 451 -27.27 -17.76 -14.86
C GLY A 451 -26.27 -17.30 -13.78
N ALA A 452 -25.65 -18.21 -13.02
CA ALA A 452 -24.59 -17.86 -12.09
C ALA A 452 -23.32 -17.42 -12.82
N PHE A 453 -22.43 -16.71 -12.11
CA PHE A 453 -21.04 -16.56 -12.52
C PHE A 453 -20.14 -17.30 -11.53
N VAL A 454 -19.12 -17.97 -12.04
CA VAL A 454 -18.03 -18.51 -11.24
C VAL A 454 -16.80 -17.64 -11.36
N TYR A 455 -16.01 -17.64 -10.30
CA TYR A 455 -14.74 -16.96 -10.30
C TYR A 455 -13.70 -17.81 -11.06
N GLN A 456 -13.16 -17.27 -12.16
CA GLN A 456 -12.08 -17.90 -12.93
C GLN A 456 -10.87 -16.98 -12.98
N ALA A 457 -9.87 -17.27 -12.16
CA ALA A 457 -8.54 -16.66 -12.30
C ALA A 457 -7.73 -17.42 -13.36
N ASN A 458 -6.76 -16.83 -14.05
CA ASN A 458 -5.89 -17.59 -14.98
C ASN A 458 -4.83 -18.43 -14.23
N GLY A 459 -5.25 -19.46 -13.50
CA GLY A 459 -4.34 -20.32 -12.73
C GLY A 459 -3.69 -19.66 -11.50
N ILE A 460 -4.18 -18.49 -11.07
CA ILE A 460 -3.70 -17.79 -9.87
C ILE A 460 -4.52 -18.24 -8.66
N GLU A 461 -3.84 -18.48 -7.54
CA GLU A 461 -4.44 -18.89 -6.27
C GLU A 461 -5.50 -17.88 -5.80
N VAL A 462 -6.67 -18.40 -5.41
CA VAL A 462 -7.80 -17.60 -4.92
C VAL A 462 -7.84 -17.71 -3.42
N TYR A 463 -7.58 -16.59 -2.74
CA TYR A 463 -7.76 -16.51 -1.29
C TYR A 463 -9.22 -16.12 -0.99
N GLY A 464 -9.94 -16.99 -0.28
CA GLY A 464 -11.33 -16.75 0.17
C GLY A 464 -12.36 -17.62 -0.53
N THR A 465 -13.14 -18.38 0.26
CA THR A 465 -14.11 -19.38 -0.24
C THR A 465 -15.53 -18.84 -0.43
N ASP A 466 -15.78 -17.55 -0.19
CA ASP A 466 -17.13 -16.94 -0.17
C ASP A 466 -17.35 -15.88 -1.27
N HIS A 467 -16.49 -15.86 -2.29
CA HIS A 467 -16.60 -14.91 -3.40
C HIS A 467 -17.73 -15.30 -4.37
N ARG A 468 -18.85 -14.57 -4.32
CA ARG A 468 -19.95 -14.69 -5.29
C ARG A 468 -19.62 -13.83 -6.52
N ALA A 469 -19.06 -14.44 -7.56
CA ALA A 469 -18.67 -13.73 -8.79
C ALA A 469 -19.87 -13.10 -9.54
N SER A 470 -21.08 -13.60 -9.32
CA SER A 470 -22.33 -13.02 -9.83
C SER A 470 -22.48 -11.56 -9.41
N TRP A 471 -22.21 -11.24 -8.14
CA TRP A 471 -22.38 -9.89 -7.59
C TRP A 471 -21.46 -8.86 -8.23
N THR A 472 -20.21 -9.25 -8.52
CA THR A 472 -19.22 -8.32 -9.08
C THR A 472 -19.36 -8.20 -10.60
N THR A 473 -19.61 -9.30 -11.28
CA THR A 473 -19.66 -9.34 -12.75
C THR A 473 -20.90 -8.66 -13.30
N LEU A 474 -22.06 -8.86 -12.66
CA LEU A 474 -23.34 -8.32 -13.17
C LEU A 474 -23.41 -6.80 -13.13
N LEU A 475 -22.67 -6.13 -12.25
CA LEU A 475 -22.57 -4.67 -12.27
C LEU A 475 -21.93 -4.13 -13.56
N THR A 476 -21.04 -4.90 -14.21
CA THR A 476 -20.52 -4.54 -15.54
C THR A 476 -21.62 -4.56 -16.59
N TYR A 477 -22.49 -5.57 -16.55
CA TYR A 477 -23.62 -5.70 -17.46
C TYR A 477 -24.73 -4.68 -17.18
N ALA A 478 -24.87 -4.25 -15.92
CA ALA A 478 -25.83 -3.23 -15.51
C ALA A 478 -25.33 -1.79 -15.72
N ALA A 479 -24.02 -1.59 -15.93
CA ALA A 479 -23.43 -0.26 -16.12
C ALA A 479 -24.12 0.60 -17.20
N PRO A 480 -24.53 0.07 -18.36
CA PRO A 480 -25.31 0.82 -19.36
C PRO A 480 -26.64 1.41 -18.87
N LEU A 481 -27.22 0.87 -17.78
CA LEU A 481 -28.50 1.33 -17.24
C LEU A 481 -28.35 2.59 -16.37
N ALA A 482 -27.14 2.88 -15.90
CA ALA A 482 -26.78 4.06 -15.10
C ALA A 482 -27.76 4.37 -13.95
N LYS A 483 -28.23 3.33 -13.23
CA LYS A 483 -29.23 3.46 -12.14
C LYS A 483 -28.64 3.83 -10.78
N LEU A 484 -27.35 3.59 -10.57
CA LEU A 484 -26.56 3.91 -9.38
C LEU A 484 -25.41 4.85 -9.72
N HIS A 485 -24.93 5.62 -8.73
CA HIS A 485 -23.77 6.50 -8.94
C HIS A 485 -22.51 5.70 -9.28
N ILE A 486 -22.27 4.56 -8.63
CA ILE A 486 -21.17 3.64 -8.97
C ILE A 486 -21.29 3.02 -10.37
N THR A 487 -22.48 3.04 -10.97
CA THR A 487 -22.73 2.62 -12.37
C THR A 487 -22.81 3.80 -13.34
N GLY A 488 -22.47 5.01 -12.91
CA GLY A 488 -22.43 6.20 -13.76
C GLY A 488 -23.69 7.08 -13.76
N LYS A 489 -24.63 6.90 -12.81
CA LYS A 489 -25.74 7.85 -12.62
C LYS A 489 -25.17 9.24 -12.34
N ASN A 490 -25.56 10.22 -13.16
CA ASN A 490 -25.07 11.60 -13.06
C ASN A 490 -23.54 11.73 -13.11
N ALA A 491 -22.86 10.81 -13.80
CA ALA A 491 -21.41 10.93 -14.00
C ALA A 491 -21.08 12.25 -14.70
N ASN A 492 -20.00 12.91 -14.24
CA ASN A 492 -19.55 14.18 -14.81
C ASN A 492 -19.16 13.97 -16.30
N PRO A 493 -19.83 14.63 -17.26
CA PRO A 493 -19.51 14.48 -18.68
C PRO A 493 -18.06 14.85 -19.04
N ALA A 494 -17.40 15.69 -18.24
CA ALA A 494 -15.98 16.04 -18.44
C ALA A 494 -15.02 14.84 -18.30
N LEU A 495 -15.48 13.74 -17.69
CA LEU A 495 -14.70 12.50 -17.53
C LEU A 495 -14.77 11.60 -18.77
N ALA A 496 -15.66 11.88 -19.72
CA ALA A 496 -15.76 11.10 -20.94
C ALA A 496 -14.44 11.14 -21.72
N LEU A 497 -14.01 9.97 -22.19
CA LEU A 497 -12.79 9.83 -22.98
C LEU A 497 -13.11 10.20 -24.43
N ASN A 498 -12.29 11.08 -25.01
CA ASN A 498 -12.41 11.48 -26.40
C ASN A 498 -11.65 10.50 -27.32
N SER A 499 -11.67 10.76 -28.63
CA SER A 499 -10.99 9.91 -29.62
C SER A 499 -9.47 9.83 -29.42
N THR A 500 -8.83 10.92 -28.98
CA THR A 500 -7.39 10.95 -28.68
C THR A 500 -7.07 10.07 -27.48
N ASP A 501 -7.84 10.22 -26.39
CA ASP A 501 -7.70 9.39 -25.20
C ASP A 501 -7.81 7.89 -25.56
N MET A 502 -8.77 7.53 -26.42
CA MET A 502 -8.96 6.15 -26.87
C MET A 502 -7.84 5.66 -27.79
N ALA A 503 -7.27 6.54 -28.63
CA ALA A 503 -6.13 6.20 -29.48
C ALA A 503 -4.88 5.89 -28.63
N ASP A 504 -4.58 6.72 -27.63
CA ASP A 504 -3.46 6.52 -26.71
C ASP A 504 -3.58 5.19 -25.96
N ILE A 505 -4.78 4.87 -25.46
CA ILE A 505 -5.03 3.60 -24.75
C ILE A 505 -4.84 2.40 -25.69
N ASN A 506 -5.35 2.48 -26.92
CA ASN A 506 -5.21 1.39 -27.89
C ASN A 506 -3.75 1.17 -28.30
N GLN A 507 -2.98 2.26 -28.47
CA GLN A 507 -1.55 2.18 -28.68
C GLN A 507 -0.89 1.48 -27.49
N ALA A 508 -1.16 1.93 -26.25
CA ALA A 508 -0.57 1.33 -25.05
C ALA A 508 -0.88 -0.18 -24.92
N MET A 509 -2.11 -0.61 -25.18
CA MET A 509 -2.51 -2.02 -25.06
C MET A 509 -1.87 -2.95 -26.09
N SER A 510 -1.39 -2.41 -27.21
CA SER A 510 -0.75 -3.15 -28.31
C SER A 510 0.72 -2.77 -28.50
N TYR A 511 1.27 -2.03 -27.53
CA TYR A 511 2.59 -1.44 -27.65
C TYR A 511 3.68 -2.52 -27.68
N ASN A 512 4.51 -2.48 -28.72
CA ASN A 512 5.68 -3.34 -28.85
C ASN A 512 6.92 -2.46 -29.08
N PRO A 513 7.74 -2.20 -28.05
CA PRO A 513 8.86 -1.29 -28.17
C PRO A 513 9.93 -1.81 -29.14
N ALA A 514 10.13 -3.13 -29.25
CA ALA A 514 11.11 -3.72 -30.16
C ALA A 514 10.81 -3.47 -31.66
N SER A 515 9.55 -3.15 -31.99
CA SER A 515 9.14 -2.84 -33.37
C SER A 515 9.39 -1.38 -33.78
N ARG A 516 9.89 -0.54 -32.87
CA ARG A 516 9.99 0.92 -33.04
C ARG A 516 11.40 1.34 -33.43
N THR A 517 11.48 2.36 -34.28
CA THR A 517 12.73 3.09 -34.54
C THR A 517 13.11 3.95 -33.33
N THR A 518 14.38 4.34 -33.22
CA THR A 518 14.87 5.22 -32.15
C THR A 518 14.10 6.55 -32.09
N ALA A 519 13.81 7.16 -33.24
CA ALA A 519 13.03 8.40 -33.29
C ALA A 519 11.60 8.21 -32.75
N GLN A 520 10.96 7.07 -33.06
CA GLN A 520 9.64 6.74 -32.51
C GLN A 520 9.70 6.46 -31.01
N LEU A 521 10.72 5.75 -30.53
CA LEU A 521 10.89 5.51 -29.09
C LEU A 521 11.03 6.82 -28.32
N ILE A 522 11.79 7.79 -28.84
CA ILE A 522 11.92 9.13 -28.24
C ILE A 522 10.56 9.85 -28.22
N GLN A 523 9.76 9.76 -29.28
CA GLN A 523 8.41 10.32 -29.29
C GLN A 523 7.49 9.62 -28.27
N ASP A 524 7.59 8.30 -28.17
CA ASP A 524 6.80 7.48 -27.25
C ASP A 524 7.14 7.76 -25.77
N LEU A 525 8.28 8.41 -25.45
CA LEU A 525 8.57 8.89 -24.09
C LEU A 525 7.60 9.97 -23.60
N ALA A 526 6.97 10.70 -24.52
CA ALA A 526 5.98 11.74 -24.21
C ALA A 526 4.55 11.18 -24.02
N HIS A 527 4.36 9.86 -24.14
CA HIS A 527 3.03 9.26 -24.13
C HIS A 527 2.32 9.49 -22.77
N PRO A 528 1.01 9.84 -22.76
CA PRO A 528 0.29 10.19 -21.53
C PRO A 528 0.02 9.02 -20.60
N LEU A 529 0.18 7.79 -21.07
CA LEU A 529 0.12 6.57 -20.27
C LEU A 529 1.55 6.12 -19.92
N PRO A 530 1.93 6.07 -18.63
CA PRO A 530 3.32 5.90 -18.21
C PRO A 530 3.95 4.56 -18.60
N GLN A 531 3.15 3.52 -18.84
CA GLN A 531 3.61 2.21 -19.28
C GLN A 531 4.36 2.29 -20.61
N VAL A 532 3.87 3.12 -21.54
CA VAL A 532 4.47 3.27 -22.87
C VAL A 532 5.84 3.92 -22.77
N HIS A 533 5.99 5.00 -21.99
CA HIS A 533 7.30 5.62 -21.85
C HIS A 533 8.28 4.77 -21.02
N THR A 534 7.80 3.96 -20.06
CA THR A 534 8.70 3.06 -19.32
C THR A 534 9.21 1.94 -20.22
N ASP A 535 8.35 1.39 -21.08
CA ASP A 535 8.72 0.35 -22.04
C ASP A 535 9.62 0.91 -23.15
N ALA A 536 9.33 2.12 -23.65
CA ALA A 536 10.20 2.82 -24.59
C ALA A 536 11.58 3.11 -24.00
N GLY A 537 11.64 3.62 -22.77
CA GLY A 537 12.89 3.90 -22.07
C GLY A 537 13.72 2.65 -21.80
N ASN A 538 13.07 1.54 -21.41
CA ASN A 538 13.75 0.24 -21.25
C ASN A 538 14.32 -0.27 -22.59
N GLU A 539 13.61 -0.09 -23.70
CA GLU A 539 14.10 -0.50 -25.03
C GLU A 539 15.26 0.37 -25.52
N ILE A 540 15.23 1.69 -25.29
CA ILE A 540 16.34 2.59 -25.60
C ILE A 540 17.59 2.13 -24.83
N ASP A 541 17.45 1.89 -23.53
CA ASP A 541 18.53 1.39 -22.69
C ASP A 541 19.03 0.03 -23.18
N ILE A 542 18.18 -1.00 -23.24
CA ILE A 542 18.66 -2.37 -23.48
C ILE A 542 19.16 -2.57 -24.92
N ASN A 543 18.48 -1.99 -25.92
CA ASN A 543 18.63 -2.36 -27.32
C ASN A 543 19.10 -1.22 -28.25
N ARG A 544 19.34 0.01 -27.76
CA ARG A 544 19.86 1.14 -28.56
C ARG A 544 21.20 1.68 -28.05
N GLN A 545 21.99 0.84 -27.38
CA GLN A 545 23.29 1.19 -26.77
C GLN A 545 24.26 1.92 -27.73
N ALA A 546 24.31 1.52 -29.00
CA ALA A 546 25.19 2.15 -30.00
C ALA A 546 24.79 3.60 -30.36
N GLU A 547 23.54 3.99 -30.10
CA GLU A 547 22.98 5.30 -30.46
C GLU A 547 22.94 6.27 -29.27
N LEU A 548 23.18 5.79 -28.05
CA LEU A 548 22.98 6.57 -26.82
C LEU A 548 23.72 7.91 -26.80
N ALA A 549 24.94 7.97 -27.33
CA ALA A 549 25.69 9.23 -27.41
C ALA A 549 24.94 10.33 -28.18
N SER A 550 24.16 9.96 -29.21
CA SER A 550 23.35 10.88 -30.00
C SER A 550 21.97 11.17 -29.37
N ILE A 551 21.44 10.22 -28.59
CA ILE A 551 20.13 10.32 -27.94
C ILE A 551 20.21 11.17 -26.66
N LEU A 552 21.32 11.10 -25.93
CA LEU A 552 21.50 11.77 -24.62
C LEU A 552 21.19 13.27 -24.62
N PRO A 553 21.63 14.10 -25.58
CA PRO A 553 21.27 15.51 -25.63
C PRO A 553 19.76 15.74 -25.72
N THR A 554 19.06 14.90 -26.49
CA THR A 554 17.60 14.96 -26.64
C THR A 554 16.89 14.61 -25.34
N LEU A 555 17.28 13.51 -24.68
CA LEU A 555 16.71 13.12 -23.38
C LEU A 555 16.95 14.19 -22.31
N THR A 556 18.15 14.79 -22.31
CA THR A 556 18.50 15.87 -21.39
C THR A 556 17.62 17.10 -21.61
N ALA A 557 17.41 17.48 -22.87
CA ALA A 557 16.53 18.59 -23.23
C ALA A 557 15.07 18.31 -22.86
N MET A 558 14.58 17.09 -23.07
CA MET A 558 13.22 16.67 -22.67
C MET A 558 13.04 16.68 -21.14
N ALA A 559 14.03 16.21 -20.39
CA ALA A 559 13.99 16.24 -18.92
C ALA A 559 13.94 17.69 -18.39
N GLN A 560 14.67 18.62 -19.02
CA GLN A 560 14.73 20.03 -18.60
C GLN A 560 13.53 20.85 -19.04
N ASN A 561 13.12 20.68 -20.30
CA ASN A 561 12.24 21.60 -21.00
C ASN A 561 10.93 20.95 -21.49
N GLY A 562 10.65 19.71 -21.04
CA GLY A 562 9.40 19.03 -21.38
C GLY A 562 8.18 19.87 -21.04
N ALA A 563 7.23 19.97 -21.97
CA ALA A 563 6.03 20.78 -21.83
C ALA A 563 5.00 20.11 -20.90
N THR A 564 5.12 18.79 -20.73
CA THR A 564 4.24 17.98 -19.88
C THR A 564 5.07 17.17 -18.89
N PHE A 565 4.44 16.80 -17.77
CA PHE A 565 5.07 15.88 -16.82
C PHE A 565 5.38 14.52 -17.45
N ALA A 566 4.57 14.04 -18.40
CA ALA A 566 4.81 12.78 -19.10
C ALA A 566 6.14 12.80 -19.89
N GLU A 567 6.42 13.88 -20.60
CA GLU A 567 7.69 14.08 -21.32
C GLU A 567 8.89 14.07 -20.36
N GLN A 568 8.80 14.82 -19.25
CA GLN A 568 9.87 14.88 -18.26
C GLN A 568 10.05 13.52 -17.58
N HIS A 569 8.96 12.84 -17.23
CA HIS A 569 8.98 11.53 -16.59
C HIS A 569 9.59 10.47 -17.50
N GLY A 570 9.16 10.36 -18.75
CA GLY A 570 9.74 9.43 -19.72
C GLY A 570 11.23 9.65 -19.95
N ALA A 571 11.65 10.92 -20.08
CA ALA A 571 13.06 11.28 -20.21
C ALA A 571 13.87 10.94 -18.95
N LEU A 572 13.42 11.36 -17.76
CA LEU A 572 14.09 11.09 -16.48
C LEU A 572 14.17 9.60 -16.17
N TYR A 573 13.11 8.84 -16.43
CA TYR A 573 13.12 7.38 -16.31
C TYR A 573 14.19 6.76 -17.22
N THR A 574 14.25 7.20 -18.49
CA THR A 574 15.23 6.68 -19.45
C THR A 574 16.67 7.05 -19.07
N LEU A 575 16.90 8.29 -18.61
CA LEU A 575 18.20 8.72 -18.09
C LEU A 575 18.64 7.89 -16.87
N ALA A 576 17.71 7.54 -15.98
CA ALA A 576 17.98 6.66 -14.84
C ALA A 576 18.42 5.25 -15.27
N LYS A 577 17.89 4.74 -16.39
CA LYS A 577 18.25 3.42 -16.93
C LYS A 577 19.62 3.43 -17.59
N ILE A 578 19.87 4.42 -18.44
CA ILE A 578 21.15 4.62 -19.13
C ILE A 578 22.30 4.88 -18.13
N ALA A 579 22.01 5.60 -17.04
CA ALA A 579 22.95 5.88 -15.96
C ALA A 579 24.29 6.51 -16.41
N ASN A 580 24.24 7.46 -17.36
CA ASN A 580 25.43 8.13 -17.88
C ASN A 580 25.81 9.35 -17.03
N ASP A 581 27.03 9.34 -16.46
CA ASP A 581 27.55 10.39 -15.57
C ASP A 581 27.54 11.82 -16.15
N SER A 582 27.58 11.98 -17.48
CA SER A 582 27.52 13.31 -18.12
C SER A 582 26.18 14.03 -17.88
N THR A 583 25.15 13.32 -17.46
CA THR A 583 23.81 13.85 -17.18
C THR A 583 23.70 14.44 -15.76
N ALA A 584 24.68 14.19 -14.90
CA ALA A 584 24.64 14.59 -13.48
C ALA A 584 24.37 16.09 -13.25
N PRO A 585 24.97 17.05 -14.00
CA PRO A 585 24.70 18.47 -13.79
C PRO A 585 23.23 18.84 -14.04
N VAL A 586 22.61 18.23 -15.06
CA VAL A 586 21.20 18.47 -15.39
C VAL A 586 20.28 17.86 -14.33
N LEU A 587 20.54 16.61 -13.95
CA LEU A 587 19.74 15.93 -12.92
C LEU A 587 19.83 16.65 -11.58
N ALA A 588 21.03 17.11 -11.19
CA ALA A 588 21.22 17.90 -9.97
C ALA A 588 20.49 19.25 -10.01
N GLY A 589 20.42 19.91 -11.17
CA GLY A 589 19.64 21.13 -11.35
C GLY A 589 18.13 20.90 -11.21
N LEU A 590 17.63 19.77 -11.71
CA LEU A 590 16.20 19.40 -11.62
C LEU A 590 15.73 19.06 -10.20
N LEU A 591 16.65 18.82 -9.27
CA LEU A 591 16.31 18.70 -7.84
C LEU A 591 15.71 19.99 -7.25
N MET A 592 15.89 21.14 -7.91
CA MET A 592 15.26 22.40 -7.53
C MET A 592 13.92 22.67 -8.21
N SER A 593 13.41 21.74 -9.04
CA SER A 593 12.12 21.91 -9.72
C SER A 593 10.99 22.20 -8.73
N PRO A 594 10.04 23.11 -9.05
CA PRO A 594 8.87 23.33 -8.20
C PRO A 594 7.96 22.10 -8.13
N ASP A 595 7.96 21.25 -9.16
CA ASP A 595 7.20 20.00 -9.18
C ASP A 595 7.95 18.90 -8.40
N SER A 596 7.32 18.41 -7.32
CA SER A 596 7.87 17.35 -6.48
C SER A 596 8.09 16.02 -7.21
N LYS A 597 7.28 15.71 -8.22
CA LYS A 597 7.42 14.48 -9.00
C LYS A 597 8.66 14.56 -9.90
N VAL A 598 8.94 15.73 -10.47
CA VAL A 598 10.18 15.98 -11.22
C VAL A 598 11.39 15.86 -10.29
N ARG A 599 11.32 16.41 -9.07
CA ARG A 599 12.39 16.23 -8.07
C ARG A 599 12.62 14.76 -7.72
N ASP A 600 11.56 13.99 -7.48
CA ASP A 600 11.65 12.56 -7.17
C ASP A 600 12.31 11.77 -8.31
N MET A 601 11.86 11.99 -9.56
CA MET A 601 12.42 11.31 -10.73
C MET A 601 13.86 11.73 -11.03
N ALA A 602 14.20 13.01 -10.87
CA ALA A 602 15.57 13.49 -11.00
C ALA A 602 16.50 12.90 -9.93
N ALA A 603 16.04 12.82 -8.68
CA ALA A 603 16.79 12.17 -7.61
C ALA A 603 16.99 10.68 -7.88
N ARG A 604 15.98 10.00 -8.41
CA ARG A 604 16.06 8.59 -8.81
C ARG A 604 17.04 8.36 -9.96
N ALA A 605 17.05 9.24 -10.97
CA ALA A 605 18.01 9.17 -12.06
C ALA A 605 19.44 9.45 -11.59
N LEU A 606 19.62 10.44 -10.71
CA LEU A 606 20.92 10.77 -10.14
C LEU A 606 21.46 9.63 -9.27
N ASP A 607 20.59 8.89 -8.58
CA ASP A 607 20.99 7.76 -7.71
C ASP A 607 21.58 6.59 -8.49
N ALA A 608 21.12 6.39 -9.73
CA ALA A 608 21.64 5.39 -10.64
C ALA A 608 23.06 5.69 -11.15
N LEU A 609 23.51 6.94 -11.08
CA LEU A 609 24.84 7.34 -11.54
C LEU A 609 25.97 6.83 -10.63
N SER A 610 27.20 6.99 -11.10
CA SER A 610 28.39 6.61 -10.33
C SER A 610 28.51 7.39 -9.03
N LEU A 611 29.22 6.82 -8.05
CA LEU A 611 29.51 7.50 -6.79
C LEU A 611 30.27 8.82 -7.02
N THR A 612 31.16 8.86 -8.01
CA THR A 612 31.93 10.07 -8.36
C THR A 612 31.01 11.18 -8.83
N ALA A 613 30.09 10.88 -9.77
CA ALA A 613 29.11 11.85 -10.25
C ALA A 613 28.24 12.40 -9.10
N LYS A 614 27.72 11.52 -8.24
CA LYS A 614 26.92 11.93 -7.07
C LYS A 614 27.71 12.82 -6.11
N THR A 615 28.96 12.46 -5.84
CA THR A 615 29.84 13.19 -4.91
C THR A 615 30.15 14.60 -5.43
N ASN A 616 30.40 14.75 -6.73
CA ASN A 616 30.64 16.06 -7.36
C ASN A 616 29.45 17.03 -7.22
N HIS A 617 28.23 16.50 -7.02
CA HIS A 617 27.00 17.28 -6.88
C HIS A 617 26.39 17.23 -5.47
N VAL A 618 27.09 16.73 -4.45
CA VAL A 618 26.55 16.58 -3.08
C VAL A 618 26.00 17.89 -2.51
N ALA A 619 26.62 19.02 -2.80
CA ALA A 619 26.13 20.33 -2.36
C ALA A 619 24.76 20.66 -2.95
N ALA A 620 24.56 20.42 -4.24
CA ALA A 620 23.27 20.64 -4.90
C ALA A 620 22.18 19.69 -4.35
N ILE A 621 22.54 18.42 -4.11
CA ILE A 621 21.64 17.42 -3.52
C ILE A 621 21.15 17.88 -2.14
N VAL A 622 22.08 18.25 -1.24
CA VAL A 622 21.75 18.66 0.12
C VAL A 622 20.99 19.98 0.15
N ASN A 623 21.42 20.97 -0.64
CA ASN A 623 20.73 22.27 -0.70
C ASN A 623 19.29 22.11 -1.19
N SER A 624 19.04 21.25 -2.17
CA SER A 624 17.69 20.97 -2.67
C SER A 624 16.82 20.25 -1.63
N LEU A 625 17.39 19.29 -0.91
CA LEU A 625 16.70 18.59 0.19
C LEU A 625 16.28 19.57 1.30
N VAL A 626 17.17 20.50 1.67
CA VAL A 626 16.89 21.52 2.69
C VAL A 626 15.87 22.55 2.19
N ALA A 627 15.97 22.99 0.93
CA ALA A 627 15.09 24.00 0.35
C ALA A 627 13.61 23.56 0.28
N TYR A 628 13.36 22.25 0.13
CA TYR A 628 12.02 21.67 0.04
C TYR A 628 11.61 20.87 1.28
N ASP A 629 12.35 20.98 2.38
CA ASP A 629 11.91 20.43 3.65
C ASP A 629 10.65 21.15 4.15
N ARG A 630 9.69 20.36 4.62
CA ARG A 630 8.36 20.84 4.99
C ARG A 630 7.72 19.93 6.05
N PRO A 631 6.86 20.48 6.92
CA PRO A 631 6.10 19.68 7.87
C PRO A 631 5.14 18.74 7.15
N ILE A 632 4.76 17.65 7.81
CA ILE A 632 3.82 16.65 7.25
C ILE A 632 2.37 17.14 7.22
N LEU A 633 2.01 18.06 8.13
CA LEU A 633 0.70 18.67 8.19
C LEU A 633 0.78 20.19 7.97
N PRO A 634 -0.18 20.81 7.26
CA PRO A 634 -1.28 20.15 6.53
C PRO A 634 -0.77 19.29 5.36
N LEU A 635 -1.50 18.22 5.02
CA LEU A 635 -1.09 17.32 3.93
C LEU A 635 -0.98 18.08 2.60
N ASP A 636 0.20 18.00 1.99
CA ASP A 636 0.45 18.48 0.63
C ASP A 636 -0.17 17.51 -0.39
N PRO A 637 -1.20 17.92 -1.16
CA PRO A 637 -1.77 17.05 -2.19
C PRO A 637 -0.74 16.62 -3.23
N ALA A 638 0.23 17.47 -3.56
CA ALA A 638 1.22 17.18 -4.60
C ALA A 638 2.18 16.06 -4.17
N ASN A 639 2.36 15.85 -2.86
CA ASN A 639 3.24 14.82 -2.31
C ASN A 639 3.00 14.59 -0.81
N PRO A 640 1.92 13.88 -0.44
CA PRO A 640 1.47 13.73 0.95
C PRO A 640 2.39 12.85 1.81
N LEU A 641 3.24 12.03 1.17
CA LEU A 641 4.15 11.11 1.86
C LEU A 641 5.62 11.56 1.85
N HIS A 642 5.92 12.71 1.23
CA HIS A 642 7.29 13.17 1.00
C HIS A 642 8.17 12.09 0.35
N LEU A 643 7.67 11.45 -0.72
CA LEU A 643 8.35 10.31 -1.37
C LEU A 643 9.74 10.66 -1.89
N GLU A 644 9.96 11.90 -2.33
CA GLU A 644 11.25 12.37 -2.81
C GLU A 644 12.33 12.19 -1.73
N LYS A 645 11.98 12.33 -0.45
CA LYS A 645 12.92 12.10 0.66
C LYS A 645 13.51 10.68 0.63
N ALA A 646 12.78 9.67 0.16
CA ALA A 646 13.33 8.32 0.00
C ALA A 646 14.47 8.28 -1.03
N ARG A 647 14.34 9.02 -2.14
CA ARG A 647 15.37 9.09 -3.18
C ARG A 647 16.57 9.93 -2.75
N PHE A 648 16.34 11.08 -2.11
CA PHE A 648 17.40 11.86 -1.47
C PHE A 648 18.14 11.06 -0.39
N GLY A 649 17.39 10.30 0.42
CA GLY A 649 17.96 9.38 1.39
C GLY A 649 18.87 8.35 0.74
N SER A 650 18.44 7.74 -0.38
CA SER A 650 19.28 6.76 -1.10
C SER A 650 20.56 7.38 -1.66
N LEU A 651 20.44 8.56 -2.29
CA LEU A 651 21.56 9.33 -2.82
C LEU A 651 22.64 9.61 -1.77
N LEU A 652 22.23 9.91 -0.54
CA LEU A 652 23.13 10.32 0.53
C LEU A 652 23.58 9.14 1.39
N PHE A 653 22.66 8.30 1.85
CA PHE A 653 22.87 7.30 2.91
C PHE A 653 22.71 5.85 2.44
N GLY A 654 22.19 5.62 1.23
CA GLY A 654 22.10 4.27 0.65
C GLY A 654 23.48 3.63 0.51
N ALA A 655 23.54 2.30 0.30
CA ALA A 655 24.82 1.56 0.22
C ALA A 655 25.80 2.14 -0.83
N ASN A 656 25.27 2.62 -1.95
CA ASN A 656 25.99 3.30 -3.04
C ASN A 656 25.85 4.83 -3.01
N GLY A 657 25.26 5.39 -1.95
CA GLY A 657 25.14 6.82 -1.73
C GLY A 657 26.46 7.48 -1.32
N VAL A 658 26.50 8.81 -1.38
CA VAL A 658 27.69 9.64 -1.12
C VAL A 658 28.34 9.31 0.22
N TRP A 659 27.53 9.11 1.27
CA TRP A 659 27.97 8.81 2.63
C TRP A 659 27.69 7.36 3.07
N GLY A 660 27.19 6.52 2.16
CA GLY A 660 26.96 5.10 2.39
C GLY A 660 28.22 4.30 2.74
N SER A 661 28.04 3.09 3.27
CA SER A 661 29.12 2.10 3.44
C SER A 661 30.36 2.63 4.19
N GLY A 662 30.14 3.40 5.27
CA GLY A 662 31.21 3.96 6.12
C GLY A 662 31.78 5.31 5.66
N ARG A 663 31.45 5.77 4.44
CA ARG A 663 31.95 7.04 3.88
C ARG A 663 31.46 8.28 4.63
N VAL A 664 30.40 8.16 5.45
CA VAL A 664 29.89 9.21 6.34
C VAL A 664 30.98 9.83 7.24
N THR A 665 32.03 9.07 7.57
CA THR A 665 33.18 9.56 8.34
C THR A 665 33.87 10.77 7.68
N THR A 666 33.83 10.88 6.36
CA THR A 666 34.42 11.99 5.58
C THR A 666 33.44 13.12 5.25
N ALA A 667 32.17 12.99 5.63
CA ALA A 667 31.13 13.95 5.27
C ALA A 667 31.35 15.33 5.90
N ASN A 668 31.09 16.40 5.15
CA ASN A 668 31.00 17.74 5.72
C ASN A 668 29.83 17.79 6.72
N ARG A 669 30.11 18.10 7.99
CA ARG A 669 29.11 18.09 9.07
C ARG A 669 28.01 19.15 8.89
N ALA A 670 28.32 20.28 8.27
CA ALA A 670 27.33 21.31 7.93
C ALA A 670 26.29 20.81 6.90
N GLN A 671 26.63 19.79 6.10
CA GLN A 671 25.73 19.15 5.15
C GLN A 671 25.08 17.88 5.72
N LEU A 672 25.86 17.08 6.45
CA LEU A 672 25.43 15.80 7.02
C LEU A 672 24.26 15.98 7.99
N TYR A 673 24.40 16.89 8.96
CA TYR A 673 23.42 17.00 10.05
C TYR A 673 22.03 17.45 9.60
N PRO A 674 21.85 18.49 8.76
CA PRO A 674 20.53 18.83 8.24
C PRO A 674 19.95 17.70 7.37
N ALA A 675 20.76 17.09 6.50
CA ALA A 675 20.29 15.98 5.67
C ALA A 675 19.83 14.78 6.52
N PHE A 676 20.59 14.39 7.55
CA PHE A 676 20.24 13.28 8.42
C PHE A 676 18.93 13.57 9.15
N ARG A 677 18.74 14.78 9.70
CA ARG A 677 17.48 15.17 10.36
C ARG A 677 16.28 15.05 9.42
N ILE A 678 16.38 15.61 8.22
CA ILE A 678 15.27 15.61 7.25
C ILE A 678 14.85 14.20 6.85
N ILE A 679 15.81 13.29 6.64
CA ILE A 679 15.53 11.91 6.25
C ILE A 679 15.08 11.06 7.44
N ALA A 680 15.71 11.20 8.61
CA ALA A 680 15.37 10.44 9.81
C ALA A 680 13.98 10.80 10.36
N SER A 681 13.50 12.03 10.13
CA SER A 681 12.15 12.48 10.52
C SER A 681 11.10 12.32 9.40
N ALA A 682 11.44 11.70 8.27
CA ALA A 682 10.50 11.47 7.18
C ALA A 682 9.27 10.66 7.65
N PRO A 683 8.08 10.87 7.08
CA PRO A 683 6.87 10.18 7.55
C PRO A 683 6.96 8.66 7.37
N MET A 684 7.56 8.19 6.27
CA MET A 684 7.67 6.77 5.94
C MET A 684 8.80 6.08 6.69
N GLY A 685 8.48 4.98 7.38
CA GLY A 685 9.47 4.11 8.03
C GLY A 685 10.63 3.69 7.12
N PRO A 686 10.38 3.15 5.91
CA PRO A 686 11.45 2.79 4.98
C PRO A 686 12.36 3.96 4.59
N THR A 687 11.86 5.21 4.57
CA THR A 687 12.69 6.39 4.32
C THR A 687 13.59 6.69 5.51
N ARG A 688 13.05 6.62 6.73
CA ARG A 688 13.85 6.79 7.95
C ARG A 688 14.98 5.76 8.01
N ASP A 689 14.66 4.50 7.74
CA ASP A 689 15.61 3.38 7.80
C ASP A 689 16.84 3.59 6.90
N ILE A 690 16.70 4.32 5.78
CA ILE A 690 17.82 4.63 4.88
C ILE A 690 18.89 5.49 5.60
N ALA A 691 18.48 6.50 6.38
CA ALA A 691 19.42 7.31 7.17
C ALA A 691 20.16 6.46 8.22
N PHE A 692 19.48 5.49 8.83
CA PHE A 692 20.10 4.62 9.84
C PHE A 692 21.08 3.59 9.26
N GLY A 693 21.07 3.38 7.95
CA GLY A 693 22.06 2.54 7.25
C GLY A 693 23.51 3.00 7.45
N VAL A 694 23.76 4.28 7.77
CA VAL A 694 25.11 4.80 8.05
C VAL A 694 25.40 4.98 9.53
N ALA A 695 24.42 4.81 10.41
CA ALA A 695 24.46 5.36 11.75
C ALA A 695 25.50 4.68 12.67
N SER A 696 25.84 3.41 12.42
CA SER A 696 26.92 2.70 13.13
C SER A 696 28.30 3.37 12.98
N ASN A 697 28.50 4.13 11.90
CA ASN A 697 29.74 4.83 11.57
C ASN A 697 29.76 6.29 12.09
N LEU A 698 28.68 6.78 12.69
CA LEU A 698 28.67 8.09 13.33
C LEU A 698 29.64 8.09 14.52
N THR A 699 30.33 9.21 14.76
CA THR A 699 31.15 9.38 15.96
C THR A 699 30.28 9.72 17.17
N LYS A 700 30.84 9.69 18.39
CA LYS A 700 30.11 10.14 19.58
C LYS A 700 29.68 11.62 19.45
N THR A 701 30.54 12.48 18.92
CA THR A 701 30.23 13.89 18.65
C THR A 701 29.11 14.04 17.63
N ASP A 702 29.06 13.19 16.60
CA ASP A 702 27.94 13.20 15.65
C ASP A 702 26.62 12.83 16.33
N VAL A 703 26.64 11.81 17.21
CA VAL A 703 25.47 11.40 18.01
C VAL A 703 25.02 12.52 18.94
N GLU A 704 25.94 13.23 19.60
CA GLU A 704 25.64 14.40 20.43
C GLU A 704 25.02 15.55 19.62
N ASN A 705 25.49 15.80 18.38
CA ASN A 705 24.94 16.82 17.49
C ASN A 705 23.63 16.41 16.81
N LEU A 706 23.22 15.15 16.90
CA LEU A 706 21.98 14.60 16.35
C LEU A 706 21.05 14.05 17.46
N ALA A 707 21.34 14.39 18.71
CA ALA A 707 20.64 13.84 19.87
C ALA A 707 19.13 14.11 19.83
N ASP A 708 18.72 15.30 19.37
CA ASP A 708 17.33 15.68 19.15
C ASP A 708 16.58 14.67 18.27
N VAL A 709 17.10 14.41 17.06
CA VAL A 709 16.41 13.51 16.12
C VAL A 709 16.55 12.04 16.49
N LEU A 710 17.65 11.64 17.12
CA LEU A 710 17.83 10.26 17.59
C LEU A 710 16.88 9.91 18.74
N VAL A 711 16.69 10.84 19.68
CA VAL A 711 15.71 10.67 20.76
C VAL A 711 14.29 10.69 20.20
N GLN A 712 13.96 11.64 19.32
CA GLN A 712 12.66 11.69 18.65
C GLN A 712 12.36 10.36 17.94
N VAL A 713 13.25 9.88 17.06
CA VAL A 713 13.01 8.66 16.28
C VAL A 713 12.95 7.42 17.17
N GLY A 714 13.74 7.32 18.23
CA GLY A 714 13.65 6.15 19.11
C GLY A 714 12.37 6.13 19.96
N LEU A 715 11.79 7.29 20.27
CA LEU A 715 10.51 7.40 20.98
C LEU A 715 9.30 7.28 20.06
N GLU A 716 9.35 7.80 18.84
CA GLU A 716 8.17 7.94 17.98
C GLU A 716 8.16 6.91 16.84
N PRO A 717 7.08 6.12 16.67
CA PRO A 717 6.92 5.27 15.50
C PRO A 717 6.82 6.11 14.21
N PRO A 718 7.11 5.52 13.04
CA PRO A 718 6.88 6.19 11.77
C PRO A 718 5.40 6.54 11.59
N LEU A 719 5.16 7.72 11.02
CA LEU A 719 3.81 8.24 10.82
C LEU A 719 3.07 7.48 9.70
N ALA A 720 3.79 7.14 8.63
CA ALA A 720 3.29 6.38 7.51
C ALA A 720 3.71 4.90 7.60
N GLY A 721 2.71 4.01 7.60
CA GLY A 721 2.86 2.58 7.67
C GLY A 721 3.07 1.95 6.29
N ASN A 722 4.08 1.09 6.17
CA ASN A 722 4.25 0.22 5.01
C ASN A 722 3.94 -1.24 5.41
N ASN A 723 3.46 -2.00 4.42
CA ASN A 723 3.20 -3.43 4.46
C ASN A 723 4.45 -4.33 4.55
N SER A 724 5.62 -3.72 4.76
CA SER A 724 6.89 -4.42 4.92
C SER A 724 7.64 -3.87 6.13
N LEU A 725 7.14 -4.14 7.33
CA LEU A 725 8.01 -4.12 8.51
C LEU A 725 9.06 -5.23 8.30
N ARG A 726 10.31 -4.84 8.05
CA ARG A 726 11.45 -5.75 7.90
C ARG A 726 11.62 -6.56 9.18
N GLY A 727 11.03 -7.76 9.27
CA GLY A 727 11.36 -8.80 10.26
C GLY A 727 11.88 -8.30 11.62
N GLY A 728 11.15 -7.39 12.28
CA GLY A 728 11.48 -6.88 13.62
C GLY A 728 12.50 -5.73 13.76
N LYS A 729 13.18 -5.27 12.69
CA LYS A 729 14.03 -4.07 12.75
C LYS A 729 13.29 -2.82 12.28
N THR A 730 13.42 -1.73 13.03
CA THR A 730 12.79 -0.44 12.75
C THR A 730 13.81 0.68 12.97
N SER A 731 13.63 1.82 12.30
CA SER A 731 14.38 3.05 12.61
C SER A 731 14.38 3.42 14.09
N ARG A 732 13.34 3.05 14.87
CA ARG A 732 13.34 3.22 16.34
C ARG A 732 14.48 2.42 16.98
N THR A 733 14.52 1.11 16.74
CA THR A 733 15.52 0.22 17.34
C THR A 733 16.92 0.50 16.79
N ASP A 734 17.04 0.99 15.55
CA ASP A 734 18.32 1.45 14.99
C ASP A 734 18.82 2.73 15.69
N ALA A 735 17.95 3.72 15.95
CA ALA A 735 18.31 4.91 16.72
C ALA A 735 18.82 4.54 18.12
N ILE A 736 18.11 3.67 18.82
CA ILE A 736 18.50 3.19 20.16
C ILE A 736 19.81 2.40 20.09
N SER A 737 20.02 1.57 19.06
CA SER A 737 21.28 0.83 18.86
C SER A 737 22.48 1.78 18.68
N VAL A 738 22.28 2.92 18.02
CA VAL A 738 23.33 3.95 17.85
C VAL A 738 23.69 4.58 19.20
N LEU A 739 22.69 4.90 20.03
CA LEU A 739 22.90 5.40 21.39
C LEU A 739 23.67 4.37 22.23
N GLN A 740 23.29 3.09 22.15
CA GLN A 740 23.96 2.00 22.85
C GLN A 740 25.42 1.85 22.42
N ALA A 741 25.68 1.88 21.11
CA ALA A 741 27.03 1.76 20.57
C ALA A 741 27.97 2.89 21.03
N LYS A 742 27.44 4.06 21.43
CA LYS A 742 28.21 5.20 21.93
C LYS A 742 28.10 5.43 23.44
N ASN A 743 27.58 4.45 24.18
CA ASN A 743 27.38 4.49 25.64
C ASN A 743 26.55 5.71 26.08
N ILE A 744 25.47 6.02 25.37
CA ILE A 744 24.54 7.09 25.73
C ILE A 744 23.45 6.54 26.67
N ALA A 745 23.14 7.27 27.74
CA ALA A 745 22.27 6.79 28.81
C ALA A 745 20.79 6.66 28.41
N GLU A 746 20.31 7.58 27.56
CA GLU A 746 18.91 7.67 27.09
C GLU A 746 18.43 6.38 26.41
N GLY A 747 19.32 5.63 25.74
CA GLY A 747 18.95 4.40 25.06
C GLY A 747 18.48 3.28 25.98
N VAL A 748 18.80 3.31 27.27
CA VAL A 748 18.35 2.30 28.24
C VAL A 748 16.82 2.36 28.46
N PRO A 749 16.25 3.46 29.00
CA PRO A 749 14.79 3.57 29.16
C PRO A 749 14.06 3.51 27.81
N MET A 750 14.64 4.06 26.74
CA MET A 750 14.05 3.96 25.39
C MET A 750 13.92 2.51 24.91
N SER A 751 14.84 1.61 25.26
CA SER A 751 14.74 0.19 24.89
C SER A 751 13.53 -0.47 25.57
N ALA A 752 13.27 -0.17 26.85
CA ALA A 752 12.10 -0.69 27.56
C ALA A 752 10.79 -0.13 26.98
N ILE A 753 10.76 1.18 26.68
CA ILE A 753 9.60 1.83 26.02
C ILE A 753 9.33 1.18 24.66
N ALA A 754 10.37 1.02 23.82
CA ALA A 754 10.24 0.40 22.51
C ALA A 754 9.71 -1.04 22.61
N PHE A 755 10.18 -1.84 23.56
CA PHE A 755 9.65 -3.19 23.78
C PHE A 755 8.14 -3.19 24.03
N LEU A 756 7.67 -2.29 24.91
CA LEU A 756 6.26 -2.23 25.32
C LEU A 756 5.33 -1.75 24.20
N GLU A 757 5.83 -0.90 23.30
CA GLU A 757 5.02 -0.29 22.24
C GLU A 757 5.09 -1.02 20.89
N MET A 758 6.14 -1.81 20.65
CA MET A 758 6.32 -2.49 19.37
C MET A 758 5.39 -3.69 19.23
N TRP A 759 4.83 -3.86 18.04
CA TRP A 759 4.01 -5.03 17.70
C TRP A 759 4.83 -6.24 17.25
N THR A 760 5.95 -6.01 16.57
CA THR A 760 6.91 -7.05 16.13
C THR A 760 8.34 -6.55 16.32
N GLY A 761 9.28 -7.47 16.57
CA GLY A 761 10.69 -7.12 16.76
C GLY A 761 11.10 -6.73 18.18
N GLN A 762 10.26 -7.04 19.16
CA GLN A 762 10.51 -6.72 20.57
C GLN A 762 11.81 -7.37 21.09
N ASP A 763 12.17 -8.53 20.55
CA ASP A 763 13.44 -9.23 20.80
C ASP A 763 14.67 -8.34 20.52
N THR A 764 14.58 -7.46 19.51
CA THR A 764 15.67 -6.52 19.18
C THR A 764 15.88 -5.51 20.32
N ALA A 765 14.82 -5.03 20.96
CA ALA A 765 14.93 -4.10 22.08
C ALA A 765 15.57 -4.75 23.32
N LEU A 766 15.22 -6.00 23.62
CA LEU A 766 15.88 -6.78 24.66
C LEU A 766 17.36 -7.05 24.33
N GLY A 767 17.66 -7.34 23.06
CA GLY A 767 19.04 -7.48 22.59
C GLY A 767 19.89 -6.23 22.81
N ILE A 768 19.31 -5.03 22.65
CA ILE A 768 19.98 -3.77 22.94
C ILE A 768 20.22 -3.60 24.45
N LEU A 769 19.22 -3.88 25.30
CA LEU A 769 19.37 -3.87 26.76
C LEU A 769 20.46 -4.82 27.23
N LYS A 770 20.54 -6.02 26.65
CA LYS A 770 21.61 -6.99 26.93
C LYS A 770 22.99 -6.38 26.68
N ASN A 771 23.14 -5.58 25.62
CA ASN A 771 24.41 -4.96 25.27
C ASN A 771 24.77 -3.75 26.15
N TYR A 772 23.80 -3.16 26.86
CA TYR A 772 24.07 -2.22 27.95
C TYR A 772 24.54 -2.94 29.22
N ALA A 773 24.01 -4.14 29.47
CA ALA A 773 24.34 -5.00 30.60
C ALA A 773 24.32 -4.23 31.94
N ALA A 774 25.25 -4.48 32.85
CA ALA A 774 25.31 -3.83 34.16
C ALA A 774 25.35 -2.28 34.10
N SER A 775 25.73 -1.70 32.96
CA SER A 775 25.72 -0.24 32.75
C SER A 775 24.31 0.35 32.81
N SER A 776 23.27 -0.46 32.53
CA SER A 776 21.87 -0.01 32.63
C SER A 776 21.46 0.40 34.04
N LEU A 777 22.13 -0.13 35.07
CA LEU A 777 21.86 0.15 36.48
C LEU A 777 22.39 1.53 36.93
N ALA A 778 23.22 2.18 36.12
CA ALA A 778 23.78 3.49 36.41
C ALA A 778 22.91 4.65 35.90
N VAL A 779 21.82 4.36 35.19
CA VAL A 779 20.92 5.38 34.63
C VAL A 779 19.99 5.92 35.71
N GLN A 780 19.79 7.24 35.71
CA GLN A 780 18.84 7.92 36.57
C GLN A 780 17.81 8.65 35.69
N PRO A 781 16.50 8.61 36.02
CA PRO A 781 15.90 7.81 37.09
C PRO A 781 16.09 6.31 36.80
N ASP A 782 16.08 5.47 37.84
CA ASP A 782 16.26 4.02 37.66
C ASP A 782 15.18 3.46 36.72
N PRO A 783 15.56 2.94 35.53
CA PRO A 783 14.59 2.39 34.58
C PRO A 783 14.01 1.03 35.02
N ARG A 784 14.46 0.48 36.16
CA ARG A 784 14.02 -0.80 36.74
C ARG A 784 14.15 -1.97 35.76
N VAL A 785 15.25 -2.00 35.00
CA VAL A 785 15.52 -3.03 33.99
C VAL A 785 15.46 -4.45 34.56
N PRO A 786 16.05 -4.76 35.74
CA PRO A 786 15.92 -6.09 36.33
C PRO A 786 14.46 -6.49 36.58
N ASP A 787 13.68 -5.62 37.21
CA ASP A 787 12.27 -5.88 37.52
C ASP A 787 11.45 -6.10 36.24
N PHE A 788 11.68 -5.27 35.23
CA PHE A 788 11.06 -5.42 33.92
C PHE A 788 11.37 -6.78 33.28
N CYS A 789 12.63 -7.18 33.22
CA CYS A 789 13.04 -8.48 32.66
C CYS A 789 12.52 -9.66 33.47
N GLU A 790 12.52 -9.58 34.81
CA GLU A 790 11.97 -10.62 35.68
C GLU A 790 10.46 -10.83 35.46
N VAL A 791 9.72 -9.74 35.25
CA VAL A 791 8.29 -9.82 34.89
C VAL A 791 8.14 -10.56 33.57
N LEU A 792 8.93 -10.21 32.54
CA LEU A 792 8.86 -10.88 31.23
C LEU A 792 9.21 -12.37 31.31
N VAL A 793 10.24 -12.75 32.06
CA VAL A 793 10.60 -14.18 32.27
C VAL A 793 9.42 -14.96 32.86
N LYS A 794 8.67 -14.36 33.79
CA LYS A 794 7.56 -15.02 34.48
C LYS A 794 6.26 -15.02 33.67
N SER A 795 6.01 -13.97 32.89
CA SER A 795 4.68 -13.72 32.29
C SER A 795 4.63 -13.85 30.77
N GLU A 796 5.77 -13.81 30.06
CA GLU A 796 5.83 -13.78 28.59
C GLU A 796 6.72 -14.89 28.02
N PRO A 797 6.19 -16.13 27.83
CA PRO A 797 6.99 -17.29 27.39
C PRO A 797 7.75 -17.08 26.08
N THR A 798 7.26 -16.18 25.21
CA THR A 798 7.88 -15.89 23.91
C THR A 798 9.19 -15.12 24.06
N PHE A 799 9.32 -14.29 25.10
CA PHE A 799 10.48 -13.42 25.31
C PHE A 799 11.31 -13.79 26.55
N ALA A 800 10.89 -14.82 27.31
CA ALA A 800 11.54 -15.22 28.55
C ALA A 800 13.04 -15.53 28.37
N ALA A 801 13.44 -16.18 27.27
CA ALA A 801 14.84 -16.49 27.01
C ALA A 801 15.68 -15.23 26.76
N ASP A 802 15.16 -14.27 25.99
CA ASP A 802 15.86 -13.01 25.71
C ASP A 802 15.94 -12.13 26.96
N ALA A 803 14.87 -12.06 27.75
CA ALA A 803 14.83 -11.32 29.02
C ALA A 803 15.81 -11.93 30.05
N GLN A 804 15.87 -13.26 30.15
CA GLN A 804 16.85 -13.94 30.99
C GLN A 804 18.28 -13.63 30.54
N ALA A 805 18.54 -13.58 29.23
CA ALA A 805 19.86 -13.23 28.72
C ALA A 805 20.28 -11.79 29.09
N VAL A 806 19.34 -10.85 29.27
CA VAL A 806 19.63 -9.51 29.81
C VAL A 806 20.06 -9.59 31.28
N LEU A 807 19.33 -10.34 32.11
CA LEU A 807 19.67 -10.53 33.53
C LEU A 807 21.03 -11.19 33.70
N ASP A 808 21.33 -12.22 32.90
CA ASP A 808 22.61 -12.91 32.92
C ASP A 808 23.76 -11.99 32.51
N ALA A 809 23.56 -11.12 31.50
CA ALA A 809 24.55 -10.13 31.09
C ALA A 809 24.80 -9.08 32.19
N ILE A 810 23.76 -8.62 32.89
CA ILE A 810 23.89 -7.75 34.05
C ILE A 810 24.72 -8.42 35.14
N ALA A 811 24.44 -9.69 35.47
CA ALA A 811 25.20 -10.42 36.49
C ALA A 811 26.68 -10.62 36.10
N ALA A 812 26.95 -10.89 34.83
CA ALA A 812 28.31 -11.13 34.33
C ALA A 812 29.21 -9.87 34.36
N ASP A 813 28.65 -8.68 34.13
CA ASP A 813 29.37 -7.40 34.14
C ASP A 813 29.47 -6.76 35.54
N GLN A 814 29.10 -7.49 36.60
CA GLN A 814 29.33 -7.10 37.99
C GLN A 814 30.60 -7.75 38.58
N LEU A 815 31.34 -8.52 37.77
CA LEU A 815 32.58 -9.17 38.19
C LEU A 815 33.75 -8.15 38.24
N PRO A 816 34.69 -8.29 39.19
CA PRO A 816 35.76 -7.29 39.44
C PRO A 816 36.60 -6.90 38.21
N ASP A 817 36.77 -7.83 37.26
CA ASP A 817 37.60 -7.63 36.05
C ASP A 817 36.82 -7.04 34.87
N LYS A 818 35.51 -6.81 35.03
CA LYS A 818 34.59 -6.31 33.99
C LYS A 818 33.66 -5.25 34.56
N LEU A 819 34.21 -4.11 34.99
CA LEU A 819 33.39 -3.01 35.47
C LEU A 819 32.43 -2.48 34.37
N PRO A 820 31.21 -2.04 34.73
CA PRO A 820 30.24 -1.50 33.79
C PRO A 820 30.79 -0.31 32.99
N LYS A 821 30.39 -0.19 31.73
CA LYS A 821 30.77 0.96 30.90
C LYS A 821 30.11 2.22 31.45
N LYS A 822 30.87 3.31 31.57
CA LYS A 822 30.30 4.60 31.96
C LYS A 822 29.39 5.14 30.86
N LEU A 823 28.11 5.30 31.17
CA LEU A 823 27.14 5.94 30.28
C LEU A 823 27.22 7.47 30.38
N THR A 824 26.99 8.15 29.26
CA THR A 824 26.94 9.62 29.19
C THR A 824 25.50 10.04 28.90
N PRO A 825 24.82 10.78 29.79
CA PRO A 825 23.55 11.40 29.46
C PRO A 825 23.75 12.57 28.50
N PHE A 826 22.76 12.86 27.67
CA PHE A 826 22.72 14.07 26.84
C PHE A 826 22.55 15.35 27.66
N LYS A 827 22.12 15.21 28.91
CA LYS A 827 21.97 16.29 29.88
C LYS A 827 23.25 16.50 30.68
N ARG A 828 23.57 17.76 30.99
CA ARG A 828 24.65 18.11 31.93
C ARG A 828 24.34 19.39 32.70
N VAL A 829 24.86 19.48 33.92
CA VAL A 829 24.90 20.73 34.69
C VAL A 829 26.24 21.42 34.44
N ASP A 830 26.20 22.53 33.70
CA ASP A 830 27.39 23.29 33.32
C ASP A 830 27.98 24.03 34.53
N TRP A 831 27.13 24.75 35.28
CA TRP A 831 27.51 25.41 36.52
C TRP A 831 26.32 25.65 37.46
N ILE A 832 26.64 25.85 38.75
CA ILE A 832 25.71 26.24 39.80
C ILE A 832 26.33 27.42 40.57
N VAL A 833 25.52 28.42 40.92
CA VAL A 833 25.95 29.53 41.77
C VAL A 833 24.82 29.99 42.69
N ALA A 834 25.17 30.44 43.89
CA ALA A 834 24.29 31.21 44.74
C ALA A 834 24.63 32.70 44.59
N ASP A 835 23.64 33.56 44.37
CA ASP A 835 23.85 35.02 44.23
C ASP A 835 24.53 35.59 45.49
N LYS A 836 24.19 35.05 46.67
CA LYS A 836 24.80 35.36 47.95
C LYS A 836 25.19 34.05 48.65
N PRO A 837 26.43 33.55 48.48
CA PRO A 837 26.89 32.33 49.13
C PRO A 837 27.07 32.49 50.65
N PHE A 838 27.12 33.73 51.14
CA PHE A 838 27.16 34.07 52.56
C PHE A 838 25.99 35.01 52.88
N LEU A 839 25.25 34.71 53.95
CA LEU A 839 24.14 35.52 54.45
C LEU A 839 24.40 35.91 55.90
N ASN A 840 24.37 37.22 56.18
CA ASN A 840 24.36 37.71 57.55
C ASN A 840 22.90 37.87 58.00
N LEU A 841 22.53 37.18 59.08
CA LEU A 841 21.20 37.33 59.68
C LEU A 841 20.94 38.82 60.00
N PRO A 842 19.72 39.34 59.77
CA PRO A 842 18.47 38.61 59.53
C PRO A 842 18.19 38.24 58.07
N ALA A 843 19.12 38.47 57.12
CA ALA A 843 18.92 38.05 55.73
C ALA A 843 18.78 36.52 55.67
N ASN A 844 17.65 36.07 55.12
CA ASN A 844 17.26 34.66 55.17
C ASN A 844 16.92 34.12 53.78
N SER A 845 17.42 34.71 52.70
CA SER A 845 17.23 34.17 51.36
C SER A 845 18.37 34.53 50.41
N THR A 846 18.59 33.66 49.43
CA THR A 846 19.43 33.91 48.25
C THR A 846 18.78 33.26 47.04
N VAL A 847 19.12 33.70 45.84
CA VAL A 847 18.77 32.98 44.61
C VAL A 847 19.86 31.95 44.33
N LEU A 848 19.46 30.72 44.04
CA LEU A 848 20.29 29.68 43.46
C LEU A 848 20.03 29.64 41.95
N ARG A 849 21.11 29.61 41.18
CA ARG A 849 21.07 29.60 39.73
C ARG A 849 21.81 28.39 39.20
N VAL A 850 21.27 27.81 38.15
CA VAL A 850 21.89 26.70 37.43
C VAL A 850 21.92 27.01 35.94
N GLN A 851 23.01 26.63 35.28
CA GLN A 851 23.06 26.49 33.84
C GLN A 851 23.23 25.01 33.52
N SER A 852 22.39 24.54 32.61
CA SER A 852 22.44 23.17 32.08
C SER A 852 22.37 23.20 30.57
N SER A 853 22.81 22.10 29.98
CA SER A 853 22.65 21.81 28.56
C SER A 853 21.88 20.49 28.43
N ASP A 854 20.97 20.42 27.46
CA ASP A 854 20.25 19.20 27.10
C ASP A 854 20.27 19.04 25.59
N LEU A 855 21.01 18.05 25.11
CA LEU A 855 21.15 17.81 23.68
C LEU A 855 19.93 17.10 23.08
N ALA A 856 19.10 16.45 23.90
CA ALA A 856 17.87 15.81 23.45
C ALA A 856 16.75 16.81 23.11
N ASN A 857 16.94 18.09 23.46
CA ASN A 857 16.00 19.19 23.22
C ASN A 857 14.61 18.99 23.88
N GLY A 858 14.56 18.33 25.04
CA GLY A 858 13.36 18.27 25.87
C GLY A 858 13.12 19.58 26.63
N ILE A 859 11.89 19.77 27.12
CA ILE A 859 11.55 20.92 27.96
C ILE A 859 12.19 20.72 29.35
N PRO A 860 13.16 21.54 29.79
CA PRO A 860 13.92 21.27 31.00
C PRO A 860 13.11 21.52 32.27
N LEU A 861 13.35 20.69 33.28
CA LEU A 861 12.79 20.79 34.63
C LEU A 861 13.91 20.86 35.66
N TYR A 862 13.84 21.82 36.58
CA TYR A 862 14.84 21.98 37.65
C TYR A 862 14.20 21.74 39.01
N THR A 863 14.75 20.77 39.76
CA THR A 863 14.29 20.45 41.11
C THR A 863 15.42 20.60 42.11
N TRP A 864 15.32 21.59 42.97
CA TRP A 864 16.26 21.85 44.06
C TRP A 864 15.85 21.12 45.32
N ARG A 865 16.84 20.59 46.04
CA ARG A 865 16.67 20.04 47.39
C ARG A 865 17.81 20.41 48.31
N LYS A 866 17.53 20.42 49.61
CA LYS A 866 18.55 20.48 50.66
C LYS A 866 19.14 19.09 50.87
N VAL A 867 20.45 18.97 50.71
CA VAL A 867 21.22 17.76 51.03
C VAL A 867 21.69 17.80 52.48
N HIS A 868 22.15 18.95 52.95
CA HIS A 868 22.67 19.14 54.30
C HIS A 868 22.31 20.53 54.86
N GLY A 869 22.24 20.67 56.19
CA GLY A 869 22.02 21.93 56.90
C GLY A 869 20.97 21.81 58.00
N VAL A 870 21.22 22.51 59.12
CA VAL A 870 20.48 22.38 60.39
C VAL A 870 19.04 22.91 60.35
N GLY A 871 18.76 23.95 59.55
CA GLY A 871 17.43 24.57 59.43
C GLY A 871 16.60 24.08 58.24
N LYS A 872 15.30 24.35 58.26
CA LYS A 872 14.39 24.15 57.12
C LYS A 872 14.63 25.20 56.04
N VAL A 873 14.39 24.81 54.79
CA VAL A 873 14.41 25.71 53.65
C VAL A 873 13.18 25.50 52.78
N SER A 874 12.79 26.53 52.04
CA SER A 874 11.82 26.44 50.94
C SER A 874 12.43 26.97 49.65
N PHE A 875 11.97 26.45 48.51
CA PHE A 875 12.41 26.83 47.17
C PHE A 875 11.22 27.39 46.39
N THR A 876 11.39 28.53 45.74
CA THR A 876 10.31 29.13 44.93
C THR A 876 10.90 29.89 43.73
N PRO A 877 10.56 29.51 42.48
CA PRO A 877 9.84 28.30 42.05
C PRO A 877 10.69 27.02 42.20
N ASN A 878 10.07 25.83 42.21
CA ASN A 878 10.77 24.54 42.21
C ASN A 878 10.04 23.52 41.33
N GLY A 879 10.74 22.55 40.75
CA GLY A 879 10.15 21.49 39.92
C GLY A 879 9.54 22.01 38.61
N THR A 880 10.09 23.09 38.04
CA THR A 880 9.63 23.70 36.78
C THR A 880 10.83 24.20 35.97
N GLY A 881 10.64 24.56 34.70
CA GLY A 881 11.69 25.23 33.92
C GLY A 881 12.12 26.59 34.50
N ALA A 882 11.21 27.30 35.18
CA ALA A 882 11.51 28.57 35.84
C ALA A 882 12.46 28.41 37.04
N ALA A 883 12.50 27.23 37.65
CA ALA A 883 13.38 26.91 38.77
C ALA A 883 14.88 26.83 38.39
N LYS A 884 15.22 27.11 37.12
CA LYS A 884 16.58 27.49 36.73
C LYS A 884 17.14 28.61 37.61
N ASN A 885 16.26 29.53 38.04
CA ASN A 885 16.52 30.49 39.10
C ASN A 885 15.51 30.23 40.22
N THR A 886 15.94 29.69 41.35
CA THR A 886 15.07 29.47 42.51
C THR A 886 15.49 30.37 43.67
N THR A 887 14.53 30.97 44.36
CA THR A 887 14.83 31.62 45.64
C THR A 887 14.77 30.57 46.73
N VAL A 888 15.89 30.36 47.43
CA VAL A 888 15.92 29.56 48.66
C VAL A 888 15.68 30.48 49.85
N VAL A 889 14.72 30.13 50.70
CA VAL A 889 14.40 30.86 51.95
C VAL A 889 14.73 29.97 53.14
N PHE A 890 15.50 30.49 54.09
CA PHE A 890 15.97 29.82 55.30
C PHE A 890 15.07 30.17 56.50
N ASP A 891 14.93 29.25 57.45
CA ASP A 891 14.16 29.46 58.68
C ASP A 891 14.86 30.32 59.75
N GLY A 892 16.06 30.84 59.45
CA GLY A 892 16.87 31.66 60.36
C GLY A 892 17.90 30.89 61.17
N SER A 893 17.97 29.55 61.04
CA SER A 893 18.99 28.75 61.73
C SER A 893 20.38 28.95 61.10
N PRO A 894 21.39 29.46 61.84
CA PRO A 894 22.74 29.65 61.31
C PRO A 894 23.43 28.31 61.05
N GLY A 895 24.17 28.20 59.94
CA GLY A 895 24.93 27.00 59.60
C GLY A 895 25.35 26.95 58.13
N VAL A 896 26.05 25.86 57.76
CA VAL A 896 26.42 25.56 56.37
C VAL A 896 25.34 24.68 55.75
N TYR A 897 24.84 25.10 54.60
CA TYR A 897 23.82 24.38 53.84
C TYR A 897 24.42 23.87 52.54
N LEU A 898 24.10 22.61 52.20
CA LEU A 898 24.41 22.03 50.90
C LEU A 898 23.09 21.83 50.15
N PHE A 899 23.04 22.36 48.94
CA PHE A 899 21.92 22.19 48.03
C PHE A 899 22.37 21.38 46.82
N GLU A 900 21.44 20.64 46.24
CA GLU A 900 21.63 19.91 45.00
C GLU A 900 20.49 20.31 44.06
N VAL A 901 20.81 20.43 42.78
CA VAL A 901 19.82 20.57 41.71
C VAL A 901 19.78 19.32 40.87
N LYS A 902 18.56 18.84 40.62
CA LYS A 902 18.26 17.80 39.67
C LYS A 902 17.70 18.41 38.41
N VAL A 903 18.29 18.06 37.26
CA VAL A 903 17.84 18.47 35.94
C VAL A 903 17.25 17.27 35.22
N SER A 904 15.99 17.39 34.80
CA SER A 904 15.27 16.43 33.95
C SER A 904 14.64 17.15 32.76
N ASP A 905 13.90 16.44 31.91
CA ASP A 905 13.15 17.04 30.80
C ASP A 905 11.75 16.41 30.62
N SER A 906 11.01 16.90 29.61
CA SER A 906 9.71 16.37 29.20
C SER A 906 9.75 14.97 28.60
N HIS A 907 10.91 14.46 28.17
CA HIS A 907 11.04 13.08 27.68
C HIS A 907 11.14 12.08 28.84
N GLY A 908 11.61 12.52 30.01
CA GLY A 908 11.65 11.70 31.22
C GLY A 908 12.66 10.55 31.16
N LEU A 909 13.62 10.60 30.24
CA LEU A 909 14.58 9.50 30.01
C LEU A 909 15.75 9.54 30.99
N THR A 910 16.32 10.71 31.25
CA THR A 910 17.53 10.85 32.04
C THR A 910 17.46 12.06 32.98
N GLU A 911 18.13 11.93 34.12
CA GLU A 911 18.31 12.94 35.15
C GLU A 911 19.79 13.11 35.47
N VAL A 912 20.21 14.36 35.68
CA VAL A 912 21.55 14.68 36.19
C VAL A 912 21.42 15.55 37.44
N THR A 913 22.20 15.21 38.47
CA THR A 913 22.29 15.97 39.71
C THR A 913 23.67 16.58 39.89
N ARG A 914 23.73 17.75 40.53
CA ARG A 914 24.99 18.40 40.91
C ARG A 914 24.83 19.26 42.15
#